data_AF-A0A964QPP8-F1
#
_entry.id   AF-A0A964QPP8-F1
#
_cell.length_a   1.000
_cell.length_b   1.000
_cell.length_c   1.000
_cell.angle_alpha   90.00
_cell.angle_beta   90.00
_cell.angle_gamma   90.00
#
_symmetry.space_group_name_H-M   'P 1'
#
loop_
_entity.id
_entity.type
_entity.pdbx_description
1 polymer ?
#
loop_
_entity_poly.entity_id
_entity_poly.type
_entity_poly.pdbx_seq_one_letter_code
_entity_poly.pdbx_strand_id
1 'polypeptide(L)'
;MNLIDIEALIQKADDLQPLPVSAVKLVSLLASGETNVEEITRIIRFDPALTGKLLRLANSAFSGASVAITTVHEAVSRLGTTRVLSVAVASHTRPMMGVKVSAYGYQEGELWRHAVISMLAAELTPRVCQAIVPPYSSTAAMLHDIGKLVMANFLDPEILDLLGRAQTEGGLTPLQAETQILQINHGELGGLIARHWKLPEPIINGITYHENPEQGGDLVCDAVHLADTVAKHVGAKLANKKSEAMVSAVAAKNLGFPLGEFEWLCNETLASFAKVGALFGAAEPARTLTPPEHVGVPGFHKSSTVFEPINTMRLSTEALCRIVTPPGCVSRCVVGFFLLLVASSNCAAAGVERVEFTRMVAHWADYADPGYLSFIEEAKPEIVQVGFYGAHFWGLANTAFGKGYPAHLPRLGHRECAEWFSRLNADLHRRGVKVIGHMNVKFLVGDPDGPEGSRGFFRFYREQWDAESLGPRPVEDPAELLERDRDGKPISNQSYSIGGMREYWACLNNPAWLEVLKAWTRFAIQQGVDGLIANYFYRHDCHCQHCVTGFRNYLRERFSSAELKERFQISELQSHRFDEIVAWHDPAQTSPLRREMLRFSQLANKRAFDEVFVKFGRSIKPDLIVGQWNHLGDFDQISGDERCLLPGEAWGRDEDYLWYSTGGAANFTDLNAGILGEATLQARYIRGAFDDKPFTLGKYESTRIRVAIAELAANGGAPMGFYTPFTDAMARQEIVRYYGFLRRYDSLFHANLSQAEVLLLFPRASVHGGNVAAVTEFKEIGKRLLDAHVLFDILPDDLAAGRTDRYVRVINPVDTRISAASIVEQLPRSLSRFEAPVTVRVSASRPAAGNEITLHFVNYNREEPAQKRSPGSGIKDEKPIIAPGIRVQFRMPPGMKPSRIEFITPENPEPRALKFEQSVGEARFEVPGFLVYGVARLSMKARLSGVEDEKLGR
;
A
#
# COMPACT_ATOMS: atom_id res chain seq x y z
N MET A 1 40.86 6.70 28.62
CA MET A 1 40.18 5.52 28.07
C MET A 1 38.70 5.77 28.30
N ASN A 2 37.91 5.87 27.24
CA ASN A 2 36.46 5.91 27.40
C ASN A 2 36.04 4.54 27.93
N LEU A 3 35.30 4.51 29.04
CA LEU A 3 34.81 3.28 29.67
C LEU A 3 33.77 2.54 28.81
N ILE A 4 33.28 3.19 27.75
CA ILE A 4 32.22 2.70 26.87
C ILE A 4 32.52 3.05 25.41
N ASP A 5 32.04 2.20 24.50
CA ASP A 5 32.00 2.46 23.06
C ASP A 5 30.61 2.97 22.66
N ILE A 6 30.50 4.28 22.45
CA ILE A 6 29.22 4.94 22.14
C ILE A 6 28.67 4.49 20.78
N GLU A 7 29.52 4.27 19.78
CA GLU A 7 29.08 3.81 18.46
C GLU A 7 28.52 2.39 18.54
N ALA A 8 29.18 1.52 19.30
CA ALA A 8 28.66 0.17 19.56
C ALA A 8 27.31 0.21 20.29
N LEU A 9 27.12 1.09 21.27
CA LEU A 9 25.82 1.24 21.97
C LEU A 9 24.72 1.76 21.04
N ILE A 10 25.02 2.68 20.12
CA ILE A 10 24.07 3.15 19.10
C ILE A 10 23.70 2.00 18.14
N GLN A 11 24.67 1.21 17.69
CA GLN A 11 24.40 0.04 16.84
C GLN A 11 23.56 -1.02 17.56
N LYS A 12 23.77 -1.21 18.87
CA LYS A 12 22.94 -2.09 19.70
C LYS A 12 21.51 -1.60 19.86
N ALA A 13 21.22 -0.33 19.59
CA ALA A 13 19.84 0.14 19.49
C ALA A 13 19.09 -0.46 18.29
N ASP A 14 19.76 -1.04 17.28
CA ASP A 14 19.10 -1.78 16.19
C ASP A 14 18.56 -3.15 16.67
N ASP A 15 19.15 -3.72 17.74
CA ASP A 15 18.64 -4.94 18.39
C ASP A 15 17.33 -4.66 19.16
N LEU A 16 17.09 -3.39 19.53
CA LEU A 16 15.80 -2.92 20.02
C LEU A 16 14.91 -2.61 18.80
N GLN A 17 13.95 -3.48 18.49
CA GLN A 17 13.06 -3.35 17.30
C GLN A 17 12.77 -1.88 16.92
N PRO A 18 13.18 -1.39 15.74
CA PRO A 18 13.00 0.01 15.39
C PRO A 18 11.52 0.39 15.40
N LEU A 19 11.22 1.67 15.66
CA LEU A 19 9.86 2.19 15.54
C LEU A 19 9.32 1.82 14.15
N PRO A 20 8.08 1.31 14.05
CA PRO A 20 7.52 0.94 12.77
C PRO A 20 7.44 2.16 11.86
N VAL A 21 7.55 1.91 10.55
CA VAL A 21 7.49 2.95 9.52
C VAL A 21 6.23 3.81 9.63
N SER A 22 5.11 3.25 10.13
CA SER A 22 3.87 3.98 10.41
C SER A 22 4.06 5.06 11.49
N ALA A 23 4.69 4.73 12.61
CA ALA A 23 4.98 5.68 13.68
C ALA A 23 5.96 6.77 13.23
N VAL A 24 7.05 6.39 12.55
CA VAL A 24 8.03 7.35 12.01
C VAL A 24 7.38 8.31 11.03
N LYS A 25 6.55 7.81 10.10
CA LYS A 25 5.81 8.66 9.15
C LYS A 25 4.82 9.61 9.84
N LEU A 26 4.11 9.14 10.87
CA LEU A 26 3.19 9.99 11.65
C LEU A 26 3.95 11.11 12.39
N VAL A 27 5.09 10.79 12.99
CA VAL A 27 5.95 11.76 13.66
C VAL A 27 6.45 12.81 12.68
N SER A 28 7.01 12.40 11.54
CA SER A 28 7.53 13.31 10.52
C SER A 28 6.45 14.21 9.93
N LEU A 29 5.25 13.67 9.70
CA LEU A 29 4.10 14.44 9.20
C LEU A 29 3.62 15.51 10.20
N LEU A 30 3.63 15.20 11.50
CA LEU A 30 3.24 16.17 12.51
C LEU A 30 4.33 17.22 12.76
N ALA A 31 5.61 16.85 12.58
CA ALA A 31 6.74 17.77 12.70
C ALA A 31 6.83 18.78 11.53
N SER A 32 6.31 18.44 10.34
CA SER A 32 6.34 19.33 9.18
C SER A 32 5.32 20.48 9.25
N GLY A 33 4.35 20.44 10.17
CA GLY A 33 3.31 21.46 10.33
C GLY A 33 2.19 21.41 9.26
N GLU A 34 2.31 20.53 8.26
CA GLU A 34 1.31 20.30 7.21
C GLU A 34 0.45 19.07 7.55
N THR A 35 -0.52 19.22 8.45
CA THR A 35 -1.27 18.08 8.98
C THR A 35 -2.67 18.00 8.39
N ASN A 36 -2.94 17.00 7.54
CA ASN A 36 -4.30 16.61 7.14
C ASN A 36 -4.67 15.25 7.77
N VAL A 37 -5.89 15.16 8.32
CA VAL A 37 -6.48 13.93 8.87
C VAL A 37 -6.48 12.78 7.86
N GLU A 38 -6.59 13.08 6.56
CA GLU A 38 -6.54 12.06 5.49
C GLU A 38 -5.17 11.40 5.37
N GLU A 39 -4.08 12.14 5.50
CA GLU A 39 -2.72 11.58 5.42
C GLU A 39 -2.40 10.73 6.64
N ILE A 40 -2.81 11.19 7.83
CA ILE A 40 -2.72 10.43 9.08
C ILE A 40 -3.53 9.13 8.97
N THR A 41 -4.76 9.23 8.46
CA THR A 41 -5.63 8.08 8.19
C THR A 41 -4.98 7.11 7.21
N ARG A 42 -4.36 7.61 6.14
CA ARG A 42 -3.65 6.80 5.14
C ARG A 42 -2.50 6.03 5.78
N ILE A 43 -1.68 6.69 6.60
CA ILE A 43 -0.54 6.04 7.28
C ILE A 43 -1.04 4.92 8.23
N ILE A 44 -2.12 5.16 8.95
CA ILE A 44 -2.68 4.20 9.93
C ILE A 44 -3.38 3.03 9.26
N ARG A 45 -4.09 3.24 8.14
CA ARG A 45 -4.83 2.19 7.43
C ARG A 45 -3.94 1.04 6.94
N PHE A 46 -2.65 1.29 6.75
CA PHE A 46 -1.68 0.26 6.38
C PHE A 46 -1.04 -0.46 7.59
N ASP A 47 -1.45 -0.14 8.81
CA ASP A 47 -1.02 -0.77 10.05
C ASP A 47 -2.24 -1.40 10.78
N PRO A 48 -2.50 -2.71 10.58
CA PRO A 48 -3.65 -3.39 11.18
C PRO A 48 -3.62 -3.41 12.72
N ALA A 49 -2.43 -3.48 13.32
CA ALA A 49 -2.27 -3.51 14.76
C ALA A 49 -2.62 -2.15 15.39
N LEU A 50 -2.15 -1.07 14.78
CA LEU A 50 -2.49 0.29 15.16
C LEU A 50 -3.96 0.61 14.91
N THR A 51 -4.49 0.23 13.74
CA THR A 51 -5.90 0.38 13.39
C THR A 51 -6.82 -0.25 14.43
N GLY A 52 -6.58 -1.51 14.81
CA GLY A 52 -7.39 -2.21 15.81
C GLY A 52 -7.33 -1.55 17.19
N LYS A 53 -6.16 -1.04 17.61
CA LYS A 53 -6.00 -0.35 18.90
C LYS A 53 -6.70 1.01 18.91
N LEU A 54 -6.59 1.77 17.83
CA LEU A 54 -7.25 3.07 17.68
C LEU A 54 -8.77 2.94 17.63
N LEU A 55 -9.30 1.96 16.90
CA LEU A 55 -10.73 1.67 16.88
C LEU A 55 -11.24 1.25 18.27
N ARG A 56 -10.50 0.41 19.01
CA ARG A 56 -10.86 0.06 20.39
C ARG A 56 -10.85 1.28 21.32
N LEU A 57 -9.86 2.16 21.19
CA LEU A 57 -9.79 3.39 21.98
C LEU A 57 -10.93 4.36 21.63
N ALA A 58 -11.18 4.60 20.33
CA ALA A 58 -12.25 5.47 19.84
C ALA A 58 -13.65 4.98 20.24
N ASN A 59 -13.82 3.66 20.42
CA ASN A 59 -15.06 3.03 20.87
C ASN A 59 -15.14 2.78 22.37
N SER A 60 -14.07 3.00 23.13
CA SER A 60 -14.10 2.81 24.57
C SER A 60 -15.01 3.85 25.23
N ALA A 61 -15.55 3.51 26.41
CA ALA A 61 -16.42 4.39 27.20
C ALA A 61 -15.82 5.80 27.44
N PHE A 62 -14.50 5.91 27.33
CA PHE A 62 -13.71 7.14 27.36
C PHE A 62 -14.10 8.18 26.31
N SER A 63 -14.44 7.74 25.10
CA SER A 63 -14.62 8.64 23.96
C SER A 63 -16.05 9.18 23.85
N GLY A 64 -17.02 8.61 24.60
CA GLY A 64 -18.42 9.07 24.67
C GLY A 64 -19.30 8.66 23.48
N ALA A 65 -19.03 7.50 22.87
CA ALA A 65 -19.68 7.09 21.61
C ALA A 65 -21.11 6.55 21.85
N SER A 66 -22.13 7.25 21.33
CA SER A 66 -23.50 6.70 21.22
C SER A 66 -23.65 5.74 20.04
N VAL A 67 -22.73 5.81 19.07
CA VAL A 67 -22.66 4.97 17.86
C VAL A 67 -21.23 4.47 17.69
N ALA A 68 -21.06 3.18 17.39
CA ALA A 68 -19.75 2.57 17.21
C ALA A 68 -19.01 3.16 16.01
N ILE A 69 -17.79 3.62 16.24
CA ILE A 69 -16.82 4.05 15.23
C ILE A 69 -16.27 2.81 14.52
N THR A 70 -16.39 2.79 13.20
CA THR A 70 -15.98 1.62 12.40
C THR A 70 -14.81 1.93 11.48
N THR A 71 -14.45 3.21 11.32
CA THR A 71 -13.38 3.62 10.41
C THR A 71 -12.21 4.30 11.14
N VAL A 72 -11.01 4.15 10.58
CA VAL A 72 -9.80 4.85 11.04
C VAL A 72 -9.99 6.37 10.96
N HIS A 73 -10.66 6.86 9.92
CA HIS A 73 -10.90 8.29 9.73
C HIS A 73 -11.73 8.88 10.88
N GLU A 74 -12.83 8.22 11.25
CA GLU A 74 -13.66 8.61 12.41
C GLU A 74 -12.88 8.50 13.72
N ALA A 75 -12.06 7.46 13.87
CA ALA A 75 -11.21 7.30 15.05
C ALA A 75 -10.18 8.44 15.17
N VAL A 76 -9.53 8.82 14.07
CA VAL A 76 -8.55 9.93 14.05
C VAL A 76 -9.24 11.27 14.31
N SER A 77 -10.36 11.53 13.66
CA SER A 77 -11.15 12.75 13.86
C SER A 77 -11.65 12.90 15.30
N ARG A 78 -11.99 11.79 15.96
CA ARG A 78 -12.46 11.82 17.36
C ARG A 78 -11.34 11.92 18.38
N LEU A 79 -10.29 11.12 18.21
CA LEU A 79 -9.19 11.05 19.17
C LEU A 79 -8.27 12.27 19.05
N GLY A 80 -8.24 12.90 17.87
CA GLY A 80 -7.29 13.94 17.54
C GLY A 80 -5.93 13.36 17.16
N THR A 81 -5.18 14.13 16.40
CA THR A 81 -3.90 13.71 15.80
C THR A 81 -2.82 13.42 16.84
N THR A 82 -2.76 14.20 17.91
CA THR A 82 -1.83 14.01 19.05
C THR A 82 -2.06 12.65 19.73
N ARG A 83 -3.31 12.32 20.06
CA ARG A 83 -3.63 11.07 20.76
C ARG A 83 -3.36 9.84 19.90
N VAL A 84 -3.64 9.96 18.60
CA VAL A 84 -3.35 8.93 17.61
C VAL A 84 -1.86 8.63 17.54
N LEU A 85 -1.04 9.68 17.49
CA LEU A 85 0.42 9.57 17.52
C LEU A 85 0.88 8.86 18.80
N SER A 86 0.41 9.31 19.96
CA SER A 86 0.77 8.75 21.26
C SER A 86 0.42 7.27 21.37
N VAL A 87 -0.75 6.85 20.88
CA VAL A 87 -1.13 5.43 20.84
C VAL A 87 -0.25 4.64 19.88
N ALA A 88 0.13 5.23 18.73
CA ALA A 88 1.03 4.60 17.77
C ALA A 88 2.40 4.35 18.37
N VAL A 89 3.00 5.34 19.02
CA VAL A 89 4.34 5.19 19.62
C VAL A 89 4.28 4.25 20.82
N ALA A 90 3.37 4.45 21.78
CA ALA A 90 3.26 3.64 22.99
C ALA A 90 2.97 2.15 22.71
N SER A 91 2.23 1.87 21.64
CA SER A 91 1.92 0.51 21.19
C SER A 91 3.14 -0.31 20.80
N HIS A 92 4.17 0.35 20.28
CA HIS A 92 5.33 -0.29 19.67
C HIS A 92 6.56 -0.27 20.56
N THR A 93 6.62 0.66 21.52
CA THR A 93 7.69 0.70 22.52
C THR A 93 7.47 -0.28 23.68
N ARG A 94 6.26 -0.84 23.86
CA ARG A 94 5.96 -1.79 24.96
C ARG A 94 6.82 -3.05 24.97
N PRO A 95 7.04 -3.76 23.85
CA PRO A 95 7.93 -4.93 23.84
C PRO A 95 9.39 -4.58 24.18
N MET A 96 9.82 -3.35 23.87
CA MET A 96 11.19 -2.88 24.12
C MET A 96 11.39 -2.43 25.57
N MET A 97 10.51 -1.55 26.08
CA MET A 97 10.61 -0.95 27.41
C MET A 97 9.90 -1.75 28.51
N GLY A 98 9.26 -2.86 28.15
CA GLY A 98 8.54 -3.74 29.07
C GLY A 98 9.43 -4.63 29.94
N VAL A 99 10.74 -4.67 29.65
CA VAL A 99 11.71 -5.50 30.38
C VAL A 99 12.10 -4.89 31.73
N LYS A 100 12.69 -5.70 32.62
CA LYS A 100 13.25 -5.24 33.89
C LYS A 100 14.53 -4.43 33.63
N VAL A 101 14.65 -3.24 34.21
CA VAL A 101 15.81 -2.34 34.05
C VAL A 101 16.42 -2.07 35.43
N SER A 102 17.06 -3.11 35.99
CA SER A 102 17.48 -3.16 37.40
C SER A 102 18.47 -2.05 37.78
N ALA A 103 19.36 -1.66 36.87
CA ALA A 103 20.37 -0.62 37.09
C ALA A 103 19.76 0.76 37.41
N TYR A 104 18.53 0.99 36.96
CA TYR A 104 17.76 2.21 37.20
C TYR A 104 16.60 2.00 38.19
N GLY A 105 16.57 0.86 38.87
CA GLY A 105 15.55 0.54 39.87
C GLY A 105 14.16 0.19 39.31
N TYR A 106 14.01 0.07 37.99
CA TYR A 106 12.73 -0.28 37.37
C TYR A 106 12.52 -1.81 37.31
N GLN A 107 11.42 -2.26 37.88
CA GLN A 107 10.90 -3.62 37.68
C GLN A 107 10.29 -3.76 36.27
N GLU A 108 9.88 -5.00 35.95
CA GLU A 108 9.26 -5.32 34.67
C GLU A 108 8.07 -4.39 34.36
N GLY A 109 8.14 -3.75 33.19
CA GLY A 109 7.14 -2.80 32.70
C GLY A 109 7.08 -1.45 33.42
N GLU A 110 7.91 -1.17 34.44
CA GLU A 110 7.89 0.13 35.12
C GLU A 110 8.49 1.25 34.26
N LEU A 111 9.55 0.97 33.50
CA LEU A 111 10.14 1.93 32.56
C LEU A 111 9.12 2.33 31.48
N TRP A 112 8.45 1.34 30.88
CA TRP A 112 7.37 1.62 29.92
C TRP A 112 6.20 2.40 30.55
N ARG A 113 5.82 2.08 31.79
CA ARG A 113 4.78 2.83 32.51
C ARG A 113 5.18 4.29 32.72
N HIS A 114 6.41 4.53 33.15
CA HIS A 114 6.98 5.88 33.30
C HIS A 114 6.93 6.67 31.98
N ALA A 115 7.37 6.05 30.88
CA ALA A 115 7.33 6.64 29.54
C ALA A 115 5.90 6.98 29.08
N VAL A 116 4.92 6.09 29.32
CA VAL A 116 3.51 6.36 28.97
C VAL A 116 2.93 7.49 29.82
N ILE A 117 3.22 7.54 31.12
CA ILE A 117 2.76 8.62 32.00
C ILE A 117 3.36 9.95 31.55
N SER A 118 4.65 9.97 31.18
CA SER A 118 5.33 11.15 30.64
C SER A 118 4.69 11.63 29.33
N MET A 119 4.45 10.71 28.39
CA MET A 119 3.74 11.01 27.15
C MET A 119 2.36 11.64 27.41
N LEU A 120 1.58 11.10 28.35
CA LEU A 120 0.25 11.63 28.71
C LEU A 120 0.33 13.01 29.38
N ALA A 121 1.33 13.25 30.22
CA ALA A 121 1.55 14.55 30.84
C ALA A 121 1.92 15.63 29.78
N ALA A 122 2.76 15.27 28.81
CA ALA A 122 3.11 16.15 27.70
C ALA A 122 1.88 16.51 26.84
N GLU A 123 0.94 15.58 26.61
CA GLU A 123 -0.33 15.87 25.91
C GLU A 123 -1.24 16.84 26.67
N LEU A 124 -1.16 16.86 28.01
CA LEU A 124 -1.98 17.72 28.86
C LEU A 124 -1.34 19.09 29.13
N THR A 125 -0.04 19.22 28.88
CA THR A 125 0.74 20.45 29.07
C THR A 125 0.11 21.68 28.40
N PRO A 126 -0.42 21.62 27.16
CA PRO A 126 -1.11 22.76 26.53
C PRO A 126 -2.35 23.28 27.27
N ARG A 127 -2.93 22.52 28.22
CA ARG A 127 -4.11 22.95 28.99
C ARG A 127 -3.76 23.89 30.14
N VAL A 128 -2.49 23.92 30.54
CA VAL A 128 -1.99 24.66 31.72
C VAL A 128 -0.82 25.59 31.40
N CYS A 129 -0.27 25.51 30.19
CA CYS A 129 0.83 26.36 29.74
C CYS A 129 0.33 27.47 28.82
N GLN A 130 0.98 28.63 28.86
CA GLN A 130 0.69 29.75 27.95
C GLN A 130 1.37 29.57 26.58
N ALA A 131 2.49 28.86 26.54
CA ALA A 131 3.21 28.58 25.30
C ALA A 131 2.47 27.55 24.44
N ILE A 132 2.58 27.69 23.12
CA ILE A 132 2.05 26.71 22.16
C ILE A 132 3.02 25.54 22.08
N VAL A 133 2.78 24.52 22.89
CA VAL A 133 3.60 23.30 22.93
C VAL A 133 3.29 22.43 21.70
N PRO A 134 4.30 22.03 20.90
CA PRO A 134 4.07 21.21 19.73
C PRO A 134 3.48 19.82 20.08
N PRO A 135 2.53 19.28 19.30
CA PRO A 135 1.92 17.97 19.55
C PRO A 135 2.91 16.80 19.68
N TYR A 136 4.00 16.83 18.92
CA TYR A 136 5.01 15.77 18.92
C TYR A 136 5.89 15.76 20.17
N SER A 137 5.72 16.72 21.10
CA SER A 137 6.37 16.68 22.43
C SER A 137 5.97 15.44 23.23
N SER A 138 4.76 14.89 23.00
CA SER A 138 4.36 13.61 23.59
C SER A 138 5.21 12.43 23.10
N THR A 139 5.67 12.46 21.85
CA THR A 139 6.57 11.44 21.30
C THR A 139 7.96 11.54 21.90
N ALA A 140 8.50 12.76 22.01
CA ALA A 140 9.76 12.98 22.71
C ALA A 140 9.67 12.50 24.17
N ALA A 141 8.56 12.80 24.86
CA ALA A 141 8.31 12.32 26.23
C ALA A 141 8.12 10.80 26.33
N MET A 142 7.65 10.12 25.28
CA MET A 142 7.59 8.65 25.29
C MET A 142 8.97 8.00 25.13
N LEU A 143 9.88 8.68 24.44
CA LEU A 143 11.20 8.14 24.06
C LEU A 143 12.35 8.65 24.94
N HIS A 144 12.09 9.61 25.84
CA HIS A 144 13.13 10.34 26.59
C HIS A 144 14.13 9.42 27.32
N ASP A 145 13.65 8.29 27.84
CA ASP A 145 14.44 7.34 28.62
C ASP A 145 14.96 6.13 27.83
N ILE A 146 14.94 6.17 26.49
CA ILE A 146 15.45 5.07 25.67
C ILE A 146 16.94 4.79 25.92
N GLY A 147 17.73 5.81 26.30
CA GLY A 147 19.13 5.65 26.67
C GLY A 147 19.31 4.77 27.91
N LYS A 148 18.41 4.84 28.90
CA LYS A 148 18.46 3.98 30.10
C LYS A 148 18.28 2.50 29.73
N LEU A 149 17.42 2.21 28.76
CA LEU A 149 17.20 0.86 28.26
C LEU A 149 18.45 0.28 27.58
N VAL A 150 19.09 1.06 26.71
CA VAL A 150 20.33 0.62 26.03
C VAL A 150 21.46 0.46 27.04
N MET A 151 21.64 1.43 27.95
CA MET A 151 22.68 1.35 28.98
C MET A 151 22.50 0.12 29.86
N ALA A 152 21.29 -0.17 30.34
CA ALA A 152 21.07 -1.29 31.24
C ALA A 152 21.22 -2.67 30.57
N ASN A 153 20.99 -2.78 29.27
CA ASN A 153 21.07 -4.04 28.54
C ASN A 153 22.46 -4.34 27.97
N PHE A 154 23.26 -3.30 27.72
CA PHE A 154 24.49 -3.43 26.93
C PHE A 154 25.75 -2.90 27.61
N LEU A 155 25.66 -2.24 28.77
CA LEU A 155 26.85 -1.94 29.58
C LEU A 155 27.32 -3.16 30.37
N ASP A 156 28.63 -3.23 30.58
CA ASP A 156 29.22 -4.28 31.41
C ASP A 156 28.63 -4.26 32.83
N PRO A 157 28.31 -5.43 33.43
CA PRO A 157 27.74 -5.50 34.77
C PRO A 157 28.57 -4.79 35.85
N GLU A 158 29.90 -4.74 35.71
CA GLU A 158 30.79 -4.02 36.62
C GLU A 158 30.61 -2.49 36.54
N ILE A 159 30.33 -1.97 35.35
CA ILE A 159 30.02 -0.55 35.13
C ILE A 159 28.65 -0.23 35.75
N LEU A 160 27.66 -1.12 35.59
CA LEU A 160 26.34 -0.97 36.20
C LEU A 160 26.40 -1.01 37.75
N ASP A 161 27.25 -1.88 38.32
CA ASP A 161 27.51 -1.91 39.77
C ASP A 161 28.17 -0.61 40.26
N LEU A 162 29.16 -0.10 39.51
CA LEU A 162 29.81 1.17 39.82
C LEU A 162 28.82 2.34 39.82
N LEU A 163 27.91 2.40 38.83
CA LEU A 163 26.83 3.38 38.79
C LEU A 163 25.86 3.23 39.98
N GLY A 164 25.55 1.99 40.37
CA GLY A 164 24.69 1.70 41.52
C GLY A 164 25.32 2.14 42.84
N ARG A 165 26.61 1.85 43.05
CA ARG A 165 27.37 2.23 44.25
C ARG A 165 27.60 3.73 44.35
N ALA A 166 27.84 4.40 43.22
CA ALA A 166 27.94 5.86 43.18
C ALA A 166 26.65 6.55 43.67
N GLN A 167 25.49 5.94 43.43
CA GLN A 167 24.19 6.42 43.93
C GLN A 167 23.98 6.06 45.41
N THR A 168 24.19 4.80 45.80
CA THR A 168 23.86 4.31 47.15
C THR A 168 24.89 4.65 48.22
N GLU A 169 26.18 4.61 47.89
CA GLU A 169 27.31 4.93 48.79
C GLU A 169 27.79 6.37 48.60
N GLY A 170 27.82 6.86 47.36
CA GLY A 170 28.34 8.18 46.99
C GLY A 170 27.34 9.33 47.06
N GLY A 171 26.03 9.03 47.19
CA GLY A 171 24.97 10.03 47.26
C GLY A 171 24.77 10.83 45.95
N LEU A 172 25.30 10.37 44.82
CA LEU A 172 25.11 11.00 43.52
C LEU A 172 23.72 10.70 42.97
N THR A 173 23.14 11.64 42.22
CA THR A 173 21.95 11.36 41.41
C THR A 173 22.30 10.40 40.25
N PRO A 174 21.32 9.68 39.66
CA PRO A 174 21.58 8.85 38.48
C PRO A 174 22.30 9.60 37.35
N LEU A 175 21.84 10.82 37.03
CA LEU A 175 22.45 11.70 36.04
C LEU A 175 23.91 12.06 36.36
N GLN A 176 24.20 12.38 37.63
CA GLN A 176 25.55 12.71 38.09
C GLN A 176 26.48 11.49 38.02
N ALA A 177 25.98 10.32 38.40
CA ALA A 177 26.73 9.07 38.31
C ALA A 177 27.08 8.73 36.85
N GLU A 178 26.11 8.79 35.94
CA GLU A 178 26.32 8.60 34.50
C GLU A 178 27.34 9.60 33.94
N THR A 179 27.16 10.89 34.21
CA THR A 179 28.03 11.94 33.66
C THR A 179 29.46 11.82 34.19
N GLN A 180 29.65 11.52 35.48
CA GLN A 180 30.98 11.43 36.09
C GLN A 180 31.72 10.15 35.69
N ILE A 181 31.00 9.02 35.55
CA ILE A 181 31.59 7.70 35.30
C ILE A 181 31.67 7.40 33.80
N LEU A 182 30.60 7.64 33.05
CA LEU A 182 30.50 7.29 31.63
C LEU A 182 30.88 8.44 30.69
N GLN A 183 30.94 9.68 31.19
CA GLN A 183 31.13 10.91 30.39
C GLN A 183 30.02 11.16 29.35
N ILE A 184 28.89 10.46 29.48
CA ILE A 184 27.65 10.67 28.73
C ILE A 184 26.48 10.27 29.63
N ASN A 185 25.36 10.98 29.54
CA ASN A 185 24.13 10.61 30.23
C ASN A 185 23.10 9.92 29.33
N HIS A 186 22.07 9.35 29.96
CA HIS A 186 21.00 8.62 29.25
C HIS A 186 20.21 9.50 28.27
N GLY A 187 20.03 10.79 28.56
CA GLY A 187 19.40 11.74 27.65
C GLY A 187 20.24 11.94 26.39
N GLU A 188 21.53 12.21 26.56
CA GLU A 188 22.49 12.36 25.46
C GLU A 188 22.58 11.11 24.58
N LEU A 189 22.71 9.92 25.19
CA LEU A 189 22.69 8.66 24.44
C LEU A 189 21.34 8.45 23.74
N GLY A 190 20.23 8.75 24.41
CA GLY A 190 18.89 8.68 23.83
C GLY A 190 18.73 9.59 22.61
N GLY A 191 19.30 10.79 22.65
CA GLY A 191 19.34 11.72 21.52
C GLY A 191 20.12 11.17 20.32
N LEU A 192 21.27 10.54 20.57
CA LEU A 192 22.08 9.89 19.53
C LEU A 192 21.33 8.72 18.88
N ILE A 193 20.61 7.92 19.69
CA ILE A 193 19.75 6.83 19.18
C ILE A 193 18.59 7.39 18.35
N ALA A 194 17.90 8.42 18.85
CA ALA A 194 16.83 9.09 18.11
C ALA A 194 17.29 9.66 16.76
N ARG A 195 18.53 10.19 16.72
CA ARG A 195 19.17 10.65 15.49
C ARG A 195 19.50 9.51 14.53
N HIS A 196 20.00 8.39 15.04
CA HIS A 196 20.22 7.15 14.26
C HIS A 196 18.90 6.63 13.65
N TRP A 197 17.80 6.73 14.38
CA TRP A 197 16.45 6.42 13.90
C TRP A 197 15.83 7.49 12.97
N LYS A 198 16.57 8.54 12.63
CA LYS A 198 16.15 9.62 11.72
C LYS A 198 14.91 10.37 12.21
N LEU A 199 14.76 10.54 13.52
CA LEU A 199 13.69 11.37 14.09
C LEU A 199 13.96 12.87 13.85
N PRO A 200 12.91 13.71 13.77
CA PRO A 200 13.07 15.16 13.63
C PRO A 200 13.88 15.81 14.78
N GLU A 201 14.67 16.85 14.45
CA GLU A 201 15.54 17.56 15.40
C GLU A 201 14.85 18.03 16.69
N PRO A 202 13.60 18.57 16.66
CA PRO A 202 12.91 18.96 17.89
C PRO A 202 12.66 17.79 18.86
N ILE A 203 12.48 16.56 18.34
CA ILE A 203 12.33 15.36 19.19
C ILE A 203 13.68 14.92 19.72
N ILE A 204 14.72 14.97 18.89
CA ILE A 204 16.09 14.67 19.31
C ILE A 204 16.50 15.60 20.47
N ASN A 205 16.26 16.90 20.35
CA ASN A 205 16.54 17.87 21.41
C ASN A 205 15.72 17.59 22.67
N GLY A 206 14.43 17.33 22.50
CA GLY A 206 13.54 16.99 23.62
C GLY A 206 13.99 15.77 24.40
N ILE A 207 14.57 14.75 23.73
CA ILE A 207 15.17 13.58 24.38
C ILE A 207 16.54 13.92 24.98
N THR A 208 17.39 14.66 24.27
CA THR A 208 18.78 14.94 24.66
C THR A 208 18.87 15.72 25.97
N TYR A 209 18.06 16.77 26.11
CA TYR A 209 18.23 17.78 27.16
C TYR A 209 17.14 17.74 28.26
N HIS A 210 16.29 16.71 28.32
CA HIS A 210 15.15 16.70 29.24
C HIS A 210 15.50 16.77 30.75
N GLU A 211 16.68 16.29 31.16
CA GLU A 211 17.16 16.41 32.55
C GLU A 211 17.79 17.78 32.83
N ASN A 212 18.07 18.59 31.80
CA ASN A 212 18.68 19.92 31.91
C ASN A 212 18.15 20.88 30.83
N PRO A 213 16.87 21.26 30.90
CA PRO A 213 16.18 22.02 29.85
C PRO A 213 16.83 23.38 29.53
N GLU A 214 17.61 23.94 30.47
CA GLU A 214 18.41 25.14 30.29
C GLU A 214 19.40 25.05 29.12
N GLN A 215 19.85 23.84 28.75
CA GLN A 215 20.75 23.59 27.63
C GLN A 215 20.01 23.34 26.31
N GLY A 216 18.75 22.88 26.35
CA GLY A 216 17.97 22.55 25.15
C GLY A 216 17.38 23.78 24.45
N GLY A 217 16.90 24.75 25.23
CA GLY A 217 16.47 26.05 24.70
C GLY A 217 15.24 26.04 23.78
N ASP A 218 14.46 24.97 23.78
CA ASP A 218 13.22 24.85 23.00
C ASP A 218 12.03 24.34 23.83
N LEU A 219 10.81 24.66 23.36
CA LEU A 219 9.57 24.36 24.08
C LEU A 219 9.25 22.85 24.16
N VAL A 220 9.83 22.03 23.29
CA VAL A 220 9.65 20.57 23.30
C VAL A 220 10.45 20.00 24.46
N CYS A 221 11.70 20.43 24.62
CA CYS A 221 12.54 20.10 25.76
C CYS A 221 11.91 20.52 27.08
N ASP A 222 11.44 21.77 27.17
CA ASP A 222 10.76 22.27 28.38
C ASP A 222 9.51 21.44 28.72
N ALA A 223 8.72 21.06 27.71
CA ALA A 223 7.52 20.25 27.89
C ALA A 223 7.85 18.80 28.30
N VAL A 224 8.90 18.20 27.74
CA VAL A 224 9.36 16.86 28.12
C VAL A 224 9.87 16.86 29.56
N HIS A 225 10.63 17.87 29.97
CA HIS A 225 11.10 18.03 31.34
C HIS A 225 9.94 18.14 32.36
N LEU A 226 8.95 18.99 32.08
CA LEU A 226 7.75 19.11 32.91
C LEU A 226 6.99 17.77 32.97
N ALA A 227 6.85 17.09 31.84
CA ALA A 227 6.13 15.83 31.72
C ALA A 227 6.81 14.68 32.49
N ASP A 228 8.13 14.56 32.39
CA ASP A 228 8.92 13.60 33.17
C ASP A 228 8.85 13.90 34.68
N THR A 229 8.91 15.18 35.07
CA THR A 229 8.71 15.58 36.47
C THR A 229 7.33 15.16 36.99
N VAL A 230 6.28 15.36 36.21
CA VAL A 230 4.92 14.87 36.54
C VAL A 230 4.90 13.35 36.65
N ALA A 231 5.56 12.63 35.73
CA ALA A 231 5.62 11.18 35.74
C ALA A 231 6.34 10.62 36.97
N LYS A 232 7.45 11.24 37.40
CA LYS A 232 8.16 10.91 38.64
C LYS A 232 7.23 11.03 39.86
N HIS A 233 6.38 12.06 39.94
CA HIS A 233 5.40 12.22 41.03
C HIS A 233 4.23 11.25 40.94
N VAL A 234 3.68 11.02 39.76
CA VAL A 234 2.59 10.06 39.56
C VAL A 234 3.06 8.64 39.86
N GLY A 235 4.26 8.26 39.40
CA GLY A 235 4.91 6.99 39.72
C GLY A 235 5.15 6.83 41.22
N ALA A 236 5.65 7.86 41.90
CA ALA A 236 5.82 7.86 43.35
C ALA A 236 4.47 7.67 44.07
N LYS A 237 3.40 8.37 43.65
CA LYS A 237 2.04 8.16 44.18
C LYS A 237 1.56 6.72 44.00
N LEU A 238 1.74 6.14 42.81
CA LEU A 238 1.39 4.73 42.54
C LEU A 238 2.18 3.74 43.40
N ALA A 239 3.43 4.08 43.73
CA ALA A 239 4.30 3.29 44.59
C ALA A 239 4.19 3.61 46.10
N ASN A 240 3.26 4.49 46.50
CA ASN A 240 3.14 5.01 47.88
C ASN A 240 4.44 5.61 48.45
N LYS A 241 5.19 6.32 47.61
CA LYS A 241 6.43 7.05 47.95
C LYS A 241 6.24 8.55 47.74
N LYS A 242 7.16 9.35 48.28
CA LYS A 242 7.29 10.78 47.95
C LYS A 242 8.30 10.96 46.82
N SER A 243 8.03 11.90 45.92
CA SER A 243 8.98 12.35 44.90
C SER A 243 9.55 13.70 45.33
N GLU A 244 10.85 13.88 45.13
CA GLU A 244 11.56 15.15 45.35
C GLU A 244 11.89 15.86 44.03
N ALA A 245 11.43 15.31 42.90
CA ALA A 245 11.63 15.94 41.59
C ALA A 245 11.03 17.35 41.58
N MET A 246 11.68 18.28 40.88
CA MET A 246 11.23 19.66 40.78
C MET A 246 11.22 20.10 39.33
N VAL A 247 10.22 20.90 38.96
CA VAL A 247 10.18 21.53 37.64
C VAL A 247 11.23 22.65 37.61
N SER A 248 12.08 22.66 36.58
CA SER A 248 13.01 23.76 36.33
C SER A 248 12.26 25.09 36.26
N ALA A 249 12.79 26.10 36.96
CA ALA A 249 12.24 27.46 36.92
C ALA A 249 12.32 28.07 35.51
N VAL A 250 13.31 27.65 34.70
CA VAL A 250 13.46 28.09 33.31
C VAL A 250 12.39 27.44 32.44
N ALA A 251 12.20 26.13 32.54
CA ALA A 251 11.16 25.42 31.79
C ALA A 251 9.75 25.93 32.14
N ALA A 252 9.46 26.10 33.43
CA ALA A 252 8.18 26.65 33.89
C ALA A 252 7.93 28.06 33.34
N LYS A 253 8.96 28.91 33.31
CA LYS A 253 8.88 30.26 32.76
C LYS A 253 8.68 30.26 31.24
N ASN A 254 9.44 29.46 30.50
CA ASN A 254 9.35 29.38 29.03
C ASN A 254 7.98 28.87 28.57
N LEU A 255 7.44 27.87 29.28
CA LEU A 255 6.09 27.35 29.03
C LEU A 255 4.98 28.30 29.49
N GLY A 256 5.28 29.26 30.37
CA GLY A 256 4.28 30.04 31.09
C GLY A 256 3.40 29.15 31.98
N PHE A 257 3.98 28.12 32.58
CA PHE A 257 3.32 27.16 33.44
C PHE A 257 3.17 27.70 34.88
N PRO A 258 1.93 27.85 35.41
CA PRO A 258 1.74 28.22 36.81
C PRO A 258 2.05 27.04 37.72
N LEU A 259 3.01 27.19 38.63
CA LEU A 259 3.37 26.11 39.59
C LEU A 259 2.18 25.61 40.43
N GLY A 260 1.14 26.44 40.63
CA GLY A 260 -0.10 26.04 41.30
C GLY A 260 -0.92 24.98 40.55
N GLU A 261 -0.72 24.82 39.24
CA GLU A 261 -1.41 23.81 38.42
C GLU A 261 -0.70 22.45 38.42
N PHE A 262 0.42 22.32 39.14
CA PHE A 262 1.22 21.09 39.16
C PHE A 262 0.47 19.89 39.73
N GLU A 263 -0.26 20.08 40.83
CA GLU A 263 -1.08 19.01 41.40
C GLU A 263 -2.22 18.61 40.47
N TRP A 264 -2.84 19.57 39.80
CA TRP A 264 -3.87 19.31 38.81
C TRP A 264 -3.33 18.47 37.66
N LEU A 265 -2.17 18.85 37.10
CA LEU A 265 -1.55 18.13 36.00
C LEU A 265 -1.19 16.70 36.40
N CYS A 266 -0.68 16.49 37.63
CA CYS A 266 -0.42 15.15 38.18
C CYS A 266 -1.70 14.31 38.29
N ASN A 267 -2.78 14.88 38.82
CA ASN A 267 -4.03 14.16 39.03
C ASN A 267 -4.73 13.81 37.71
N GLU A 268 -4.75 14.73 36.74
CA GLU A 268 -5.30 14.49 35.41
C GLU A 268 -4.47 13.48 34.60
N THR A 269 -3.14 13.51 34.75
CA THR A 269 -2.26 12.51 34.14
C THR A 269 -2.52 11.13 34.72
N LEU A 270 -2.61 11.00 36.05
CA LEU A 270 -2.95 9.73 36.71
C LEU A 270 -4.32 9.20 36.28
N ALA A 271 -5.33 10.08 36.22
CA ALA A 271 -6.66 9.73 35.74
C ALA A 271 -6.65 9.29 34.26
N SER A 272 -5.83 9.94 33.42
CA SER A 272 -5.65 9.56 32.02
C SER A 272 -4.93 8.22 31.87
N PHE A 273 -3.90 7.97 32.69
CA PHE A 273 -3.15 6.73 32.71
C PHE A 273 -4.03 5.54 33.12
N ALA A 274 -4.86 5.70 34.17
CA ALA A 274 -5.81 4.66 34.58
C ALA A 274 -6.79 4.25 33.47
N LYS A 275 -7.13 5.19 32.56
CA LYS A 275 -8.05 4.95 31.43
C LYS A 275 -7.34 4.32 30.24
N VAL A 276 -6.12 4.76 29.94
CA VAL A 276 -5.34 4.32 28.77
C VAL A 276 -4.59 3.00 29.03
N GLY A 277 -4.16 2.75 30.27
CA GLY A 277 -3.38 1.55 30.67
C GLY A 277 -4.09 0.23 30.38
N ALA A 278 -5.43 0.21 30.44
CA ALA A 278 -6.24 -0.96 30.11
C ALA A 278 -6.10 -1.43 28.64
N LEU A 279 -5.85 -0.51 27.70
CA LEU A 279 -5.69 -0.82 26.27
C LEU A 279 -4.37 -1.54 25.96
N PHE A 280 -3.40 -1.36 26.83
CA PHE A 280 -2.07 -1.93 26.72
C PHE A 280 -1.88 -3.07 27.69
N GLY A 281 -2.93 -3.71 28.20
CA GLY A 281 -2.80 -4.87 29.10
C GLY A 281 -2.05 -4.60 30.40
N ALA A 282 -1.96 -3.33 30.82
CA ALA A 282 -1.53 -2.95 32.17
C ALA A 282 -2.78 -2.96 33.06
N ALA A 283 -3.32 -4.15 33.32
CA ALA A 283 -4.29 -4.34 34.38
C ALA A 283 -3.50 -4.69 35.64
N GLU A 284 -3.47 -3.80 36.62
CA GLU A 284 -3.29 -4.20 38.01
C GLU A 284 -4.61 -4.00 38.77
N PRO A 285 -4.88 -4.86 39.77
CA PRO A 285 -6.20 -5.02 40.35
C PRO A 285 -6.63 -3.72 41.03
N ALA A 286 -7.89 -3.35 40.83
CA ALA A 286 -8.53 -2.27 41.57
C ALA A 286 -8.37 -2.50 43.08
N ARG A 287 -7.42 -1.79 43.70
CA ARG A 287 -7.50 -1.48 45.13
C ARG A 287 -8.21 -0.14 45.23
N THR A 288 -9.43 -0.22 45.74
CA THR A 288 -10.33 0.88 46.10
C THR A 288 -9.57 2.02 46.78
N LEU A 289 -9.41 3.14 46.08
CA LEU A 289 -9.32 4.45 46.72
C LEU A 289 -10.74 4.81 47.15
N THR A 290 -11.02 4.67 48.44
CA THR A 290 -12.25 5.19 49.05
C THR A 290 -12.28 6.71 48.91
N PRO A 291 -13.43 7.32 48.54
CA PRO A 291 -13.54 8.78 48.52
C PRO A 291 -13.52 9.31 49.97
N PRO A 292 -12.95 10.50 50.22
CA PRO A 292 -13.10 11.15 51.51
C PRO A 292 -14.58 11.53 51.74
N GLU A 293 -15.04 11.28 52.95
CA GLU A 293 -16.41 11.46 53.41
C GLU A 293 -16.91 12.90 53.26
N HIS A 294 -18.19 13.01 52.88
CA HIS A 294 -18.96 14.25 52.92
C HIS A 294 -19.07 14.77 54.37
N VAL A 295 -18.53 15.96 54.63
CA VAL A 295 -19.01 16.84 55.72
C VAL A 295 -20.06 17.76 55.10
N GLY A 296 -21.27 17.75 55.67
CA GLY A 296 -22.48 18.21 55.01
C GLY A 296 -22.89 19.68 55.20
N VAL A 297 -23.72 20.13 54.23
CA VAL A 297 -24.96 20.96 54.35
C VAL A 297 -24.79 22.44 54.80
N PRO A 298 -25.66 23.44 54.45
CA PRO A 298 -26.87 23.48 53.59
C PRO A 298 -26.94 24.64 52.54
N GLY A 299 -27.85 24.50 51.57
CA GLY A 299 -28.92 25.50 51.43
C GLY A 299 -29.09 26.25 50.09
N PHE A 300 -30.37 26.31 49.68
CA PHE A 300 -31.05 27.33 48.85
C PHE A 300 -31.16 27.17 47.32
N HIS A 301 -32.30 26.59 46.94
CA HIS A 301 -33.36 27.08 46.04
C HIS A 301 -33.06 27.72 44.66
N LYS A 302 -33.53 26.99 43.63
CA LYS A 302 -34.34 27.39 42.46
C LYS A 302 -34.67 28.89 42.25
N SER A 303 -34.39 29.38 41.04
CA SER A 303 -35.36 30.00 40.09
C SER A 303 -34.66 30.24 38.73
N SER A 304 -35.05 29.65 37.59
CA SER A 304 -36.05 30.17 36.61
C SER A 304 -35.93 31.69 36.39
N THR A 305 -35.79 32.30 35.20
CA THR A 305 -36.20 31.93 33.83
C THR A 305 -35.81 33.09 32.88
N VAL A 306 -35.50 32.76 31.61
CA VAL A 306 -35.85 33.50 30.36
C VAL A 306 -35.24 34.90 30.10
N PHE A 307 -34.59 35.06 28.94
CA PHE A 307 -34.87 36.03 27.86
C PHE A 307 -33.63 36.16 26.93
N GLU A 308 -33.76 35.70 25.67
CA GLU A 308 -33.15 36.41 24.52
C GLU A 308 -34.06 37.65 24.21
N PRO A 309 -33.77 38.63 23.31
CA PRO A 309 -32.76 38.65 22.22
C PRO A 309 -32.14 40.07 21.89
N ILE A 310 -31.42 40.12 20.77
CA ILE A 310 -31.22 41.21 19.77
C ILE A 310 -30.14 42.32 19.97
N ASN A 311 -29.27 42.39 18.95
CA ASN A 311 -28.86 43.56 18.13
C ASN A 311 -27.57 44.40 18.39
N THR A 312 -26.70 44.31 17.38
CA THR A 312 -26.08 45.38 16.54
C THR A 312 -25.49 46.66 17.15
N MET A 313 -24.22 46.92 16.81
CA MET A 313 -23.64 48.12 16.15
C MET A 313 -22.14 48.24 16.52
N ARG A 314 -21.15 48.24 15.61
CA ARG A 314 -20.74 49.17 14.53
C ARG A 314 -19.55 50.06 14.95
N LEU A 315 -18.65 50.30 13.98
CA LEU A 315 -17.62 51.36 13.87
C LEU A 315 -16.34 51.17 14.73
N SER A 316 -15.15 51.60 14.34
CA SER A 316 -14.51 52.01 13.08
C SER A 316 -13.03 52.29 13.38
N THR A 317 -12.21 52.30 12.33
CA THR A 317 -10.79 52.73 12.25
C THR A 317 -10.48 54.15 12.76
N GLU A 318 -9.31 54.33 13.40
CA GLU A 318 -8.41 55.50 13.43
C GLU A 318 -7.24 55.17 14.41
N ALA A 319 -5.98 55.61 14.35
CA ALA A 319 -5.12 56.26 13.37
C ALA A 319 -3.72 56.50 14.03
N LEU A 320 -2.65 56.24 13.28
CA LEU A 320 -1.45 57.09 13.08
C LEU A 320 -0.43 57.43 14.22
N CYS A 321 0.81 57.01 13.95
CA CYS A 321 2.08 57.79 13.91
C CYS A 321 2.83 58.23 15.19
N ARG A 322 4.13 57.86 15.24
CA ARG A 322 5.33 58.74 15.41
C ARG A 322 6.61 57.93 15.06
N ILE A 323 7.30 58.16 13.92
CA ILE A 323 8.39 59.14 13.63
C ILE A 323 9.70 58.73 14.40
N VAL A 324 10.87 58.39 13.81
CA VAL A 324 11.88 59.19 13.04
C VAL A 324 12.97 58.24 12.44
N THR A 325 13.43 58.51 11.22
CA THR A 325 14.65 58.01 10.47
C THR A 325 15.80 59.06 10.53
N PRO A 326 17.01 59.00 9.90
CA PRO A 326 18.01 57.99 9.42
C PRO A 326 19.49 58.48 9.74
N PRO A 327 20.59 58.47 8.91
CA PRO A 327 21.07 57.68 7.71
C PRO A 327 22.59 57.28 7.66
N GLY A 328 23.00 56.48 6.65
CA GLY A 328 24.35 56.50 6.01
C GLY A 328 24.78 55.20 5.27
N CYS A 329 24.51 55.03 3.96
CA CYS A 329 25.43 55.15 2.77
C CYS A 329 26.49 54.00 2.65
N VAL A 330 26.72 53.25 1.56
CA VAL A 330 26.79 53.52 0.10
C VAL A 330 26.72 52.20 -0.72
N SER A 331 25.80 52.14 -1.70
CA SER A 331 25.90 51.72 -3.12
C SER A 331 26.30 50.31 -3.62
N ARG A 332 25.51 49.90 -4.64
CA ARG A 332 25.82 49.08 -5.85
C ARG A 332 25.90 47.55 -5.75
N CYS A 333 24.76 46.90 -6.00
CA CYS A 333 24.57 46.09 -7.22
C CYS A 333 23.06 45.86 -7.48
N VAL A 334 22.62 46.37 -8.62
CA VAL A 334 21.24 46.44 -9.11
C VAL A 334 21.07 45.35 -10.17
N VAL A 335 19.94 44.66 -10.13
CA VAL A 335 19.29 43.95 -11.25
C VAL A 335 20.03 42.69 -11.74
N GLY A 336 19.60 41.54 -11.20
CA GLY A 336 19.99 40.24 -11.72
C GLY A 336 19.61 39.04 -10.86
N PHE A 337 18.50 39.04 -10.10
CA PHE A 337 18.11 37.84 -9.35
C PHE A 337 16.60 37.67 -9.06
N PHE A 338 15.72 38.49 -9.67
CA PHE A 338 14.26 38.45 -9.41
C PHE A 338 13.42 37.77 -10.51
N LEU A 339 14.05 36.94 -11.36
CA LEU A 339 13.36 36.18 -12.41
C LEU A 339 13.64 34.66 -12.37
N LEU A 340 14.14 34.14 -11.24
CA LEU A 340 14.48 32.72 -11.09
C LEU A 340 14.01 32.06 -9.78
N LEU A 341 13.05 32.67 -9.08
CA LEU A 341 12.50 32.15 -7.80
C LEU A 341 10.96 32.00 -7.79
N VAL A 342 10.36 31.73 -8.94
CA VAL A 342 8.97 31.20 -9.06
C VAL A 342 8.96 29.83 -9.78
N ALA A 343 10.13 29.18 -9.89
CA ALA A 343 10.26 27.85 -10.47
C ALA A 343 11.23 27.01 -9.62
N SER A 344 10.80 26.64 -8.41
CA SER A 344 11.39 25.55 -7.60
C SER A 344 10.68 25.31 -6.26
N SER A 345 9.42 25.70 -6.10
CA SER A 345 8.58 25.22 -5.00
C SER A 345 7.87 23.93 -5.43
N ASN A 346 8.65 22.86 -5.55
CA ASN A 346 8.18 21.47 -5.58
C ASN A 346 9.35 20.57 -5.17
N CYS A 347 9.84 20.74 -3.93
CA CYS A 347 10.61 19.69 -3.28
C CYS A 347 9.64 18.89 -2.42
N ALA A 348 9.18 17.78 -3.02
CA ALA A 348 8.37 16.77 -2.37
C ALA A 348 9.07 16.26 -1.11
N ALA A 349 8.30 16.13 -0.02
CA ALA A 349 8.68 15.27 1.09
C ALA A 349 8.92 13.86 0.54
N ALA A 350 10.12 13.33 0.73
CA ALA A 350 10.53 12.01 0.24
C ALA A 350 9.80 10.88 1.01
N GLY A 351 8.54 10.65 0.66
CA GLY A 351 7.94 9.31 0.76
C GLY A 351 8.52 8.44 -0.34
N VAL A 352 8.59 7.12 -0.12
CA VAL A 352 8.93 6.17 -1.20
C VAL A 352 7.99 6.44 -2.37
N GLU A 353 8.54 6.92 -3.47
CA GLU A 353 7.80 7.25 -4.68
C GLU A 353 7.15 5.97 -5.20
N ARG A 354 5.84 6.04 -5.47
CA ARG A 354 5.08 4.91 -6.01
C ARG A 354 5.69 4.52 -7.36
N VAL A 355 5.95 3.22 -7.57
CA VAL A 355 6.35 2.73 -8.89
C VAL A 355 5.23 3.04 -9.88
N GLU A 356 5.58 3.70 -10.98
CA GLU A 356 4.67 4.05 -12.07
C GLU A 356 5.33 3.70 -13.41
N PHE A 357 4.51 3.19 -14.35
CA PHE A 357 4.92 2.92 -15.72
C PHE A 357 3.69 2.75 -16.62
N THR A 358 3.85 3.02 -17.90
CA THR A 358 2.78 2.97 -18.90
C THR A 358 3.11 2.04 -20.07
N ARG A 359 4.37 1.59 -20.20
CA ARG A 359 4.83 0.75 -21.30
C ARG A 359 5.64 -0.42 -20.78
N MET A 360 5.14 -1.64 -21.01
CA MET A 360 5.78 -2.86 -20.56
C MET A 360 5.92 -3.87 -21.70
N VAL A 361 7.13 -4.31 -21.96
CA VAL A 361 7.38 -5.45 -22.86
C VAL A 361 7.59 -6.70 -22.02
N ALA A 362 6.64 -7.63 -22.02
CA ALA A 362 6.89 -8.97 -21.47
C ALA A 362 7.30 -9.90 -22.61
N HIS A 363 8.41 -10.63 -22.48
CA HIS A 363 8.80 -11.67 -23.44
C HIS A 363 9.25 -12.94 -22.72
N TRP A 364 8.64 -14.05 -23.10
CA TRP A 364 9.00 -15.38 -22.59
C TRP A 364 9.76 -16.21 -23.60
N ALA A 365 9.88 -15.77 -24.85
CA ALA A 365 10.61 -16.47 -25.89
C ALA A 365 11.43 -15.48 -26.73
N ASP A 366 12.42 -16.01 -27.43
CA ASP A 366 13.21 -15.31 -28.46
C ASP A 366 13.93 -14.03 -28.02
N TYR A 367 14.05 -13.76 -26.72
CA TYR A 367 14.86 -12.67 -26.19
C TYR A 367 16.37 -12.87 -26.40
N ALA A 368 16.78 -14.05 -26.88
CA ALA A 368 18.14 -14.34 -27.34
C ALA A 368 18.38 -14.00 -28.83
N ASP A 369 17.35 -13.62 -29.58
CA ASP A 369 17.47 -13.20 -30.97
C ASP A 369 18.32 -11.91 -31.05
N PRO A 370 19.25 -11.79 -32.02
CA PRO A 370 20.09 -10.59 -32.18
C PRO A 370 19.30 -9.28 -32.36
N GLY A 371 18.07 -9.36 -32.88
CA GLY A 371 17.17 -8.22 -33.08
C GLY A 371 16.45 -7.75 -31.82
N TYR A 372 16.59 -8.44 -30.69
CA TYR A 372 15.86 -8.10 -29.46
C TYR A 372 16.26 -6.73 -28.90
N LEU A 373 17.57 -6.46 -28.75
CA LEU A 373 18.03 -5.18 -28.19
C LEU A 373 17.68 -3.98 -29.09
N SER A 374 17.74 -4.15 -30.42
CA SER A 374 17.31 -3.09 -31.34
C SER A 374 15.81 -2.84 -31.26
N PHE A 375 15.00 -3.90 -31.06
CA PHE A 375 13.58 -3.74 -30.81
C PHE A 375 13.31 -2.94 -29.54
N ILE A 376 14.02 -3.21 -28.45
CA ILE A 376 13.88 -2.43 -27.20
C ILE A 376 14.28 -0.96 -27.40
N GLU A 377 15.33 -0.67 -28.18
CA GLU A 377 15.73 0.70 -28.53
C GLU A 377 14.68 1.46 -29.35
N GLU A 378 13.96 0.77 -30.23
CA GLU A 378 12.88 1.34 -31.03
C GLU A 378 11.60 1.55 -30.19
N ALA A 379 11.18 0.51 -29.47
CA ALA A 379 9.94 0.49 -28.70
C ALA A 379 10.02 1.36 -27.43
N LYS A 380 11.21 1.46 -26.82
CA LYS A 380 11.51 2.20 -25.58
C LYS A 380 10.49 1.97 -24.45
N PRO A 381 10.29 0.72 -24.00
CA PRO A 381 9.50 0.45 -22.80
C PRO A 381 10.19 0.99 -21.53
N GLU A 382 9.42 1.19 -20.47
CA GLU A 382 9.97 1.49 -19.14
C GLU A 382 10.36 0.21 -18.39
N ILE A 383 9.57 -0.85 -18.62
CA ILE A 383 9.77 -2.16 -18.01
C ILE A 383 9.87 -3.23 -19.09
N VAL A 384 10.85 -4.11 -18.95
CA VAL A 384 10.87 -5.40 -19.64
C VAL A 384 10.74 -6.53 -18.63
N GLN A 385 9.87 -7.49 -18.92
CA GLN A 385 9.89 -8.77 -18.23
C GLN A 385 10.62 -9.80 -19.08
N VAL A 386 11.77 -10.25 -18.58
CA VAL A 386 12.63 -11.24 -19.24
C VAL A 386 13.29 -12.14 -18.21
N GLY A 387 13.67 -13.33 -18.68
CA GLY A 387 14.33 -14.33 -17.86
C GLY A 387 13.37 -15.10 -16.97
N PHE A 388 13.55 -16.41 -16.95
CA PHE A 388 12.89 -17.31 -16.02
C PHE A 388 13.83 -17.60 -14.86
N TYR A 389 13.32 -17.36 -13.67
CA TYR A 389 13.92 -17.65 -12.38
C TYR A 389 13.01 -18.62 -11.61
N GLY A 390 13.58 -19.30 -10.62
CA GLY A 390 12.83 -20.22 -9.77
C GLY A 390 12.69 -21.63 -10.33
N ALA A 391 11.54 -22.27 -10.09
CA ALA A 391 11.37 -23.72 -10.26
C ALA A 391 11.76 -24.24 -11.65
N HIS A 392 11.36 -23.55 -12.72
CA HIS A 392 11.71 -23.94 -14.08
C HIS A 392 13.17 -23.70 -14.42
N PHE A 393 13.77 -22.61 -13.93
CA PHE A 393 15.20 -22.36 -14.14
C PHE A 393 16.02 -23.50 -13.51
N TRP A 394 15.76 -23.77 -12.24
CA TRP A 394 16.53 -24.75 -11.48
C TRP A 394 16.24 -26.20 -11.92
N GLY A 395 15.03 -26.49 -12.38
CA GLY A 395 14.69 -27.81 -12.90
C GLY A 395 15.12 -28.08 -14.34
N LEU A 396 15.24 -27.06 -15.20
CA LEU A 396 15.37 -27.27 -16.65
C LEU A 396 16.65 -26.70 -17.28
N ALA A 397 17.38 -25.80 -16.63
CA ALA A 397 18.55 -25.14 -17.24
C ALA A 397 19.66 -26.12 -17.66
N ASN A 398 19.84 -27.23 -16.94
CA ASN A 398 20.82 -28.28 -17.30
C ASN A 398 20.25 -29.35 -18.23
N THR A 399 19.08 -29.11 -18.83
CA THR A 399 18.41 -30.06 -19.72
C THR A 399 18.16 -29.44 -21.09
N ALA A 400 18.12 -30.27 -22.14
CA ALA A 400 17.73 -29.80 -23.48
C ALA A 400 16.29 -29.26 -23.54
N PHE A 401 15.44 -29.65 -22.57
CA PHE A 401 14.04 -29.28 -22.51
C PHE A 401 13.79 -27.86 -21.99
N GLY A 402 14.81 -27.21 -21.40
CA GLY A 402 14.71 -25.82 -20.95
C GLY A 402 14.53 -24.79 -22.07
N LYS A 403 14.89 -25.12 -23.32
CA LYS A 403 14.76 -24.20 -24.48
C LYS A 403 13.32 -23.96 -24.94
N GLY A 404 12.39 -24.85 -24.58
CA GLY A 404 10.99 -24.76 -24.99
C GLY A 404 10.12 -24.01 -23.98
N TYR A 405 8.84 -23.87 -24.33
CA TYR A 405 7.83 -23.42 -23.39
C TYR A 405 7.77 -24.37 -22.18
N PRO A 406 7.67 -23.85 -20.95
CA PRO A 406 7.44 -22.44 -20.59
C PRO A 406 8.71 -21.59 -20.37
N ALA A 407 9.90 -22.20 -20.27
CA ALA A 407 11.09 -21.52 -19.74
C ALA A 407 11.92 -20.76 -20.79
N HIS A 408 12.01 -21.29 -22.00
CA HIS A 408 12.76 -20.73 -23.14
C HIS A 408 14.19 -20.25 -22.79
N LEU A 409 14.91 -21.05 -22.01
CA LEU A 409 16.22 -20.68 -21.52
C LEU A 409 17.24 -20.54 -22.67
N PRO A 410 18.03 -19.46 -22.69
CA PRO A 410 18.90 -19.10 -23.82
C PRO A 410 20.17 -19.97 -23.91
N ARG A 411 20.59 -20.56 -22.79
CA ARG A 411 21.80 -21.40 -22.68
C ARG A 411 21.50 -22.65 -21.87
N LEU A 412 22.25 -23.71 -22.16
CA LEU A 412 22.28 -24.93 -21.35
C LEU A 412 23.31 -24.72 -20.24
N GLY A 413 22.95 -25.01 -19.00
CA GLY A 413 23.78 -24.73 -17.82
C GLY A 413 23.17 -23.69 -16.89
N HIS A 414 23.04 -23.94 -15.59
CA HIS A 414 22.59 -22.89 -14.64
C HIS A 414 23.53 -21.69 -14.65
N ARG A 415 24.84 -21.92 -14.60
CA ARG A 415 25.86 -20.86 -14.59
C ARG A 415 25.90 -20.09 -15.91
N GLU A 416 25.95 -20.81 -17.02
CA GLU A 416 26.01 -20.25 -18.38
C GLU A 416 24.76 -19.42 -18.68
N CYS A 417 23.59 -19.87 -18.22
CA CYS A 417 22.34 -19.16 -18.37
C CYS A 417 22.29 -17.92 -17.46
N ALA A 418 22.77 -18.01 -16.22
CA ALA A 418 22.87 -16.88 -15.30
C ALA A 418 23.80 -15.78 -15.81
N GLU A 419 25.01 -16.13 -16.27
CA GLU A 419 25.96 -15.21 -16.89
C GLU A 419 25.40 -14.57 -18.16
N TRP A 420 24.53 -15.29 -18.89
CA TRP A 420 23.82 -14.74 -20.04
C TRP A 420 22.77 -13.71 -19.61
N PHE A 421 21.93 -14.03 -18.62
CA PHE A 421 20.94 -13.09 -18.08
C PHE A 421 21.59 -11.86 -17.47
N SER A 422 22.65 -12.01 -16.69
CA SER A 422 23.42 -10.88 -16.13
C SER A 422 23.89 -9.90 -17.23
N ARG A 423 24.39 -10.42 -18.36
CA ARG A 423 24.78 -9.58 -19.50
C ARG A 423 23.59 -8.91 -20.17
N LEU A 424 22.51 -9.65 -20.44
CA LEU A 424 21.31 -9.08 -21.03
C LEU A 424 20.74 -7.96 -20.14
N ASN A 425 20.64 -8.20 -18.83
CA ASN A 425 20.08 -7.23 -17.88
C ASN A 425 20.93 -5.96 -17.84
N ALA A 426 22.27 -6.09 -17.80
CA ALA A 426 23.17 -4.94 -17.89
C ALA A 426 23.00 -4.17 -19.22
N ASP A 427 22.78 -4.86 -20.33
CA ASP A 427 22.54 -4.24 -21.64
C ASP A 427 21.20 -3.48 -21.68
N LEU A 428 20.16 -4.01 -21.03
CA LEU A 428 18.86 -3.35 -20.90
C LEU A 428 18.92 -2.13 -19.98
N HIS A 429 19.66 -2.22 -18.86
CA HIS A 429 19.90 -1.09 -17.97
C HIS A 429 20.63 0.06 -18.66
N ARG A 430 21.63 -0.23 -19.50
CA ARG A 430 22.30 0.81 -20.32
C ARG A 430 21.35 1.55 -21.27
N ARG A 431 20.17 0.99 -21.54
CA ARG A 431 19.10 1.60 -22.35
C ARG A 431 18.04 2.30 -21.50
N GLY A 432 18.22 2.37 -20.18
CA GLY A 432 17.30 3.03 -19.25
C GLY A 432 16.02 2.24 -18.96
N VAL A 433 16.03 0.93 -19.20
CA VAL A 433 14.87 0.05 -19.01
C VAL A 433 15.03 -0.77 -17.74
N LYS A 434 13.98 -0.87 -16.93
CA LYS A 434 13.95 -1.73 -15.74
C LYS A 434 13.65 -3.18 -16.11
N VAL A 435 14.30 -4.13 -15.44
CA VAL A 435 14.17 -5.56 -15.71
C VAL A 435 13.38 -6.26 -14.61
N ILE A 436 12.30 -6.92 -14.98
CA ILE A 436 11.51 -7.76 -14.08
C ILE A 436 11.72 -9.24 -14.42
N GLY A 437 12.25 -10.01 -13.49
CA GLY A 437 12.41 -11.46 -13.65
C GLY A 437 11.11 -12.21 -13.43
N HIS A 438 10.86 -13.25 -14.23
CA HIS A 438 9.72 -14.15 -14.02
C HIS A 438 10.07 -15.23 -12.99
N MET A 439 9.34 -15.32 -11.88
CA MET A 439 9.60 -16.29 -10.82
C MET A 439 8.46 -17.31 -10.73
N ASN A 440 8.67 -18.54 -11.23
CA ASN A 440 7.78 -19.65 -10.91
C ASN A 440 8.12 -20.17 -9.51
N VAL A 441 7.16 -20.10 -8.59
CA VAL A 441 7.43 -20.34 -7.17
C VAL A 441 7.05 -21.73 -6.67
N LYS A 442 6.43 -22.59 -7.47
CA LYS A 442 6.05 -23.93 -6.96
C LYS A 442 5.84 -25.03 -7.98
N PHE A 443 5.68 -24.74 -9.27
CA PHE A 443 5.43 -25.79 -10.27
C PHE A 443 6.77 -26.38 -10.73
N LEU A 444 7.04 -27.60 -10.27
CA LEU A 444 8.30 -28.32 -10.41
C LEU A 444 8.17 -29.40 -11.48
N VAL A 445 9.16 -29.50 -12.35
CA VAL A 445 9.24 -30.55 -13.37
C VAL A 445 10.43 -31.45 -13.05
N GLY A 446 10.20 -32.76 -13.03
CA GLY A 446 11.25 -33.73 -12.76
C GLY A 446 10.72 -35.11 -12.41
N ASP A 447 11.62 -36.08 -12.29
CA ASP A 447 11.30 -37.41 -11.76
C ASP A 447 12.20 -37.66 -10.54
N PRO A 448 11.65 -37.95 -9.35
CA PRO A 448 12.48 -38.19 -8.17
C PRO A 448 13.32 -39.44 -8.35
N ASP A 449 12.71 -40.55 -8.78
CA ASP A 449 13.36 -41.86 -8.89
C ASP A 449 12.93 -42.58 -10.18
N GLY A 450 13.30 -42.02 -11.34
CA GLY A 450 13.00 -42.60 -12.66
C GLY A 450 13.98 -43.72 -13.07
N PRO A 451 13.73 -44.41 -14.21
CA PRO A 451 14.62 -45.46 -14.73
C PRO A 451 16.05 -44.99 -15.00
N GLU A 452 16.23 -43.70 -15.28
CA GLU A 452 17.52 -43.04 -15.53
C GLU A 452 18.08 -42.35 -14.26
N GLY A 453 17.48 -42.61 -13.09
CA GLY A 453 17.74 -41.88 -11.85
C GLY A 453 16.90 -40.61 -11.73
N SER A 454 17.30 -39.72 -10.81
CA SER A 454 16.62 -38.43 -10.62
C SER A 454 16.78 -37.53 -11.84
N ARG A 455 15.69 -36.83 -12.22
CA ARG A 455 15.68 -35.87 -13.33
C ARG A 455 15.03 -34.55 -12.92
N GLY A 456 15.26 -33.51 -13.71
CA GLY A 456 14.69 -32.18 -13.52
C GLY A 456 15.07 -31.55 -12.17
N PHE A 457 14.09 -30.98 -11.48
CA PHE A 457 14.28 -30.35 -10.16
C PHE A 457 14.94 -31.27 -9.13
N PHE A 458 14.55 -32.55 -9.07
CA PHE A 458 15.08 -33.48 -8.06
C PHE A 458 16.55 -33.78 -8.26
N ARG A 459 16.99 -33.93 -9.52
CA ARG A 459 18.41 -34.07 -9.83
C ARG A 459 19.18 -32.83 -9.44
N PHE A 460 18.68 -31.65 -9.81
CA PHE A 460 19.29 -30.38 -9.42
C PHE A 460 19.48 -30.32 -7.90
N TYR A 461 18.42 -30.58 -7.13
CA TYR A 461 18.46 -30.45 -5.68
C TYR A 461 19.41 -31.45 -5.00
N ARG A 462 19.53 -32.67 -5.54
CA ARG A 462 20.38 -33.73 -4.97
C ARG A 462 21.85 -33.59 -5.37
N GLU A 463 22.12 -33.23 -6.63
CA GLU A 463 23.46 -33.33 -7.23
C GLU A 463 24.10 -31.99 -7.59
N GLN A 464 23.31 -30.93 -7.74
CA GLN A 464 23.75 -29.67 -8.38
C GLN A 464 23.44 -28.43 -7.52
N TRP A 465 22.94 -28.62 -6.31
CA TRP A 465 22.70 -27.52 -5.38
C TRP A 465 24.04 -26.92 -4.93
N ASP A 466 24.32 -25.70 -5.37
CA ASP A 466 25.51 -24.97 -4.98
C ASP A 466 25.27 -24.21 -3.66
N ALA A 467 25.87 -24.71 -2.58
CA ALA A 467 25.73 -24.12 -1.26
C ALA A 467 26.43 -22.76 -1.12
N GLU A 468 27.41 -22.46 -1.98
CA GLU A 468 28.08 -21.14 -1.99
C GLU A 468 27.12 -20.06 -2.48
N SER A 469 26.43 -20.31 -3.59
CA SER A 469 25.48 -19.35 -4.17
C SER A 469 24.12 -19.33 -3.47
N LEU A 470 23.62 -20.49 -3.03
CA LEU A 470 22.24 -20.64 -2.55
C LEU A 470 22.12 -20.81 -1.03
N GLY A 471 23.23 -21.02 -0.33
CA GLY A 471 23.21 -21.45 1.08
C GLY A 471 22.94 -22.95 1.23
N PRO A 472 22.91 -23.48 2.46
CA PRO A 472 22.68 -24.91 2.69
C PRO A 472 21.28 -25.34 2.21
N ARG A 473 21.15 -26.60 1.81
CA ARG A 473 19.85 -27.20 1.49
C ARG A 473 18.96 -27.18 2.73
N PRO A 474 17.72 -26.66 2.65
CA PRO A 474 16.83 -26.62 3.81
C PRO A 474 16.40 -27.98 4.36
N VAL A 475 16.41 -29.02 3.52
CA VAL A 475 16.11 -30.42 3.89
C VAL A 475 17.03 -31.37 3.11
N GLU A 476 17.16 -32.61 3.58
CA GLU A 476 17.96 -33.63 2.89
C GLU A 476 17.22 -34.20 1.68
N ASP A 477 15.96 -34.63 1.85
CA ASP A 477 15.13 -35.18 0.79
C ASP A 477 14.21 -34.09 0.18
N PRO A 478 14.37 -33.74 -1.10
CA PRO A 478 13.48 -32.77 -1.77
C PRO A 478 12.01 -33.18 -1.80
N ALA A 479 11.67 -34.46 -1.58
CA ALA A 479 10.27 -34.87 -1.49
C ALA A 479 9.54 -34.21 -0.31
N GLU A 480 10.22 -33.83 0.77
CA GLU A 480 9.63 -33.15 1.93
C GLU A 480 9.09 -31.76 1.59
N LEU A 481 9.56 -31.15 0.50
CA LEU A 481 9.13 -29.83 0.04
C LEU A 481 7.79 -29.87 -0.70
N LEU A 482 7.33 -31.05 -1.12
CA LEU A 482 6.21 -31.23 -2.03
C LEU A 482 4.85 -31.15 -1.33
N GLU A 483 3.86 -30.69 -2.07
CA GLU A 483 2.46 -30.82 -1.70
C GLU A 483 2.06 -32.29 -1.64
N ARG A 484 1.23 -32.62 -0.64
CA ARG A 484 0.78 -33.99 -0.37
C ARG A 484 -0.72 -34.09 -0.51
N ASP A 485 -1.20 -35.22 -1.03
CA ASP A 485 -2.61 -35.58 -0.94
C ASP A 485 -2.96 -36.06 0.48
N ARG A 486 -4.23 -36.41 0.71
CA ARG A 486 -4.73 -36.89 2.01
C ARG A 486 -4.06 -38.18 2.49
N ASP A 487 -3.49 -38.97 1.58
CA ASP A 487 -2.82 -40.24 1.88
C ASP A 487 -1.31 -40.01 2.12
N GLY A 488 -0.86 -38.75 2.12
CA GLY A 488 0.54 -38.36 2.33
C GLY A 488 1.43 -38.50 1.10
N LYS A 489 0.86 -38.84 -0.07
CA LYS A 489 1.64 -39.02 -1.31
C LYS A 489 1.87 -37.67 -1.99
N PRO A 490 3.04 -37.46 -2.64
CA PRO A 490 3.26 -36.25 -3.42
C PRO A 490 2.22 -36.08 -4.53
N ILE A 491 1.62 -34.90 -4.58
CA ILE A 491 0.69 -34.54 -5.64
C ILE A 491 1.49 -34.38 -6.94
N SER A 492 1.06 -35.07 -8.01
CA SER A 492 1.71 -34.99 -9.31
C SER A 492 0.76 -35.27 -10.48
N ASN A 493 1.13 -34.82 -11.68
CA ASN A 493 0.51 -35.12 -12.96
C ASN A 493 1.57 -35.24 -14.07
N GLN A 494 1.11 -35.29 -15.33
CA GLN A 494 1.97 -35.36 -16.52
C GLN A 494 1.34 -34.58 -17.69
N SER A 495 0.74 -33.42 -17.39
CA SER A 495 -0.04 -32.65 -18.36
C SER A 495 0.83 -31.88 -19.35
N TYR A 496 2.01 -31.41 -18.93
CA TYR A 496 2.97 -30.72 -19.79
C TYR A 496 3.98 -31.69 -20.39
N SER A 497 4.30 -32.79 -19.70
CA SER A 497 5.19 -33.87 -20.13
C SER A 497 6.52 -33.35 -20.69
N ILE A 498 7.08 -32.32 -20.05
CA ILE A 498 8.30 -31.66 -20.51
C ILE A 498 9.45 -32.66 -20.39
N GLY A 499 10.01 -33.08 -21.52
CA GLY A 499 11.01 -34.15 -21.57
C GLY A 499 10.49 -35.51 -21.06
N GLY A 500 9.17 -35.72 -21.08
CA GLY A 500 8.52 -36.91 -20.54
C GLY A 500 8.49 -36.97 -19.00
N MET A 501 8.99 -35.95 -18.30
CA MET A 501 9.01 -35.89 -16.84
C MET A 501 7.62 -35.59 -16.27
N ARG A 502 7.40 -35.97 -15.01
CA ARG A 502 6.20 -35.59 -14.25
C ARG A 502 6.28 -34.16 -13.74
N GLU A 503 5.12 -33.63 -13.37
CA GLU A 503 5.04 -32.35 -12.68
C GLU A 503 4.55 -32.51 -11.24
N TYR A 504 5.11 -31.67 -10.37
CA TYR A 504 4.86 -31.64 -8.93
C TYR A 504 4.65 -30.20 -8.48
N TRP A 505 4.11 -30.03 -7.26
CA TRP A 505 3.96 -28.72 -6.64
C TRP A 505 4.67 -28.68 -5.31
N ALA A 506 5.37 -27.59 -5.03
CA ALA A 506 5.94 -27.33 -3.71
C ALA A 506 4.95 -26.63 -2.79
N CYS A 507 5.04 -26.91 -1.49
CA CYS A 507 4.11 -26.40 -0.49
C CYS A 507 4.51 -24.99 0.00
N LEU A 508 3.67 -24.00 -0.24
CA LEU A 508 3.90 -22.61 0.18
C LEU A 508 3.72 -22.38 1.69
N ASN A 509 3.13 -23.34 2.42
CA ASN A 509 3.09 -23.33 3.88
C ASN A 509 4.29 -24.06 4.51
N ASN A 510 5.15 -24.71 3.72
CA ASN A 510 6.35 -25.37 4.22
C ASN A 510 7.47 -24.32 4.39
N PRO A 511 7.96 -24.06 5.62
CA PRO A 511 9.04 -23.09 5.86
C PRO A 511 10.32 -23.42 5.08
N ALA A 512 10.66 -24.70 4.93
CA ALA A 512 11.84 -25.11 4.16
C ALA A 512 11.72 -24.75 2.68
N TRP A 513 10.51 -24.77 2.12
CA TRP A 513 10.28 -24.31 0.76
C TRP A 513 10.43 -22.79 0.63
N LEU A 514 9.97 -22.03 1.63
CA LEU A 514 10.16 -20.58 1.64
C LEU A 514 11.66 -20.21 1.66
N GLU A 515 12.51 -20.97 2.34
CA GLU A 515 13.96 -20.77 2.31
C GLU A 515 14.57 -21.06 0.93
N VAL A 516 14.07 -22.06 0.20
CA VAL A 516 14.45 -22.28 -1.22
C VAL A 516 14.08 -21.06 -2.07
N LEU A 517 12.86 -20.54 -1.91
CA LEU A 517 12.42 -19.36 -2.67
C LEU A 517 13.21 -18.10 -2.31
N LYS A 518 13.58 -17.91 -1.05
CA LYS A 518 14.46 -16.82 -0.61
C LYS A 518 15.85 -16.95 -1.25
N ALA A 519 16.44 -18.15 -1.26
CA ALA A 519 17.71 -18.39 -1.95
C ALA A 519 17.63 -18.02 -3.45
N TRP A 520 16.57 -18.44 -4.13
CA TRP A 520 16.35 -18.13 -5.55
C TRP A 520 16.09 -16.64 -5.80
N THR A 521 15.41 -15.97 -4.87
CA THR A 521 15.16 -14.51 -4.94
C THR A 521 16.46 -13.73 -4.82
N ARG A 522 17.32 -14.09 -3.85
CA ARG A 522 18.67 -13.51 -3.73
C ARG A 522 19.48 -13.71 -5.00
N PHE A 523 19.47 -14.94 -5.52
CA PHE A 523 20.17 -15.27 -6.77
C PHE A 523 19.69 -14.43 -7.95
N ALA A 524 18.37 -14.27 -8.13
CA ALA A 524 17.81 -13.44 -9.20
C ALA A 524 18.24 -11.97 -9.08
N ILE A 525 18.20 -11.40 -7.87
CA ILE A 525 18.67 -10.04 -7.59
C ILE A 525 20.16 -9.87 -7.96
N GLN A 526 20.99 -10.87 -7.68
CA GLN A 526 22.41 -10.87 -8.07
C GLN A 526 22.62 -10.87 -9.59
N GLN A 527 21.65 -11.33 -10.39
CA GLN A 527 21.71 -11.24 -11.86
C GLN A 527 21.28 -9.86 -12.39
N GLY A 528 21.00 -8.88 -11.52
CA GLY A 528 20.67 -7.52 -11.91
C GLY A 528 19.21 -7.31 -12.31
N VAL A 529 18.26 -8.01 -11.70
CA VAL A 529 16.83 -7.66 -11.85
C VAL A 529 16.47 -6.47 -10.96
N ASP A 530 15.61 -5.58 -11.46
CA ASP A 530 14.99 -4.49 -10.69
C ASP A 530 13.76 -4.97 -9.90
N GLY A 531 13.19 -6.10 -10.31
CA GLY A 531 12.01 -6.66 -9.70
C GLY A 531 11.72 -8.09 -10.09
N LEU A 532 10.69 -8.66 -9.47
CA LEU A 532 10.23 -10.03 -9.69
C LEU A 532 8.71 -10.08 -9.80
N ILE A 533 8.22 -10.80 -10.81
CA ILE A 533 6.81 -11.22 -10.88
C ILE A 533 6.69 -12.66 -10.39
N ALA A 534 5.88 -12.88 -9.37
CA ALA A 534 5.61 -14.22 -8.85
C ALA A 534 4.47 -14.89 -9.62
N ASN A 535 4.69 -16.14 -10.02
CA ASN A 535 3.70 -17.02 -10.64
C ASN A 535 3.55 -18.31 -9.84
N TYR A 536 2.30 -18.64 -9.48
CA TYR A 536 1.95 -19.74 -8.58
C TYR A 536 1.40 -20.99 -9.28
N PHE A 537 1.07 -20.95 -10.58
CA PHE A 537 0.47 -22.09 -11.32
C PHE A 537 -0.70 -22.75 -10.55
N TYR A 538 -1.68 -21.92 -10.22
CA TYR A 538 -2.66 -22.12 -9.15
C TYR A 538 -3.15 -23.55 -8.90
N ARG A 539 -2.57 -24.13 -7.86
CA ARG A 539 -2.99 -25.36 -7.21
C ARG A 539 -2.63 -25.23 -5.73
N HIS A 540 -3.55 -25.49 -4.81
CA HIS A 540 -3.27 -25.38 -3.37
C HIS A 540 -4.26 -26.24 -2.57
N ASP A 541 -4.40 -27.49 -3.00
CA ASP A 541 -5.19 -28.58 -2.41
C ASP A 541 -4.33 -29.49 -1.50
N CYS A 542 -3.22 -28.94 -0.99
CA CYS A 542 -2.23 -29.67 -0.21
C CYS A 542 -2.72 -30.04 1.19
N HIS A 543 -2.54 -31.31 1.55
CA HIS A 543 -2.91 -31.95 2.82
C HIS A 543 -1.69 -32.33 3.67
N CYS A 544 -0.51 -31.74 3.40
CA CYS A 544 0.65 -31.95 4.27
C CYS A 544 0.42 -31.39 5.69
N GLN A 545 1.24 -31.82 6.66
CA GLN A 545 1.11 -31.38 8.05
C GLN A 545 1.14 -29.85 8.21
N HIS A 546 1.93 -29.14 7.41
CA HIS A 546 1.98 -27.66 7.44
C HIS A 546 0.64 -27.04 7.02
N CYS A 547 0.03 -27.52 5.94
CA CYS A 547 -1.27 -27.02 5.47
C CYS A 547 -2.41 -27.37 6.42
N VAL A 548 -2.46 -28.60 6.93
CA VAL A 548 -3.50 -29.02 7.89
C VAL A 548 -3.39 -28.22 9.20
N THR A 549 -2.17 -28.06 9.72
CA THR A 549 -1.93 -27.26 10.92
C THR A 549 -2.24 -25.79 10.67
N GLY A 550 -1.82 -25.25 9.53
CA GLY A 550 -2.10 -23.87 9.12
C GLY A 550 -3.59 -23.59 8.98
N PHE A 551 -4.34 -24.49 8.36
CA PHE A 551 -5.79 -24.36 8.21
C PHE A 551 -6.50 -24.47 9.56
N ARG A 552 -6.05 -25.39 10.43
CA ARG A 552 -6.57 -25.48 11.79
C ARG A 552 -6.35 -24.19 12.58
N ASN A 553 -5.17 -23.60 12.50
CA ASN A 553 -4.87 -22.32 13.15
C ASN A 553 -5.73 -21.18 12.59
N TYR A 554 -5.87 -21.13 11.26
CA TYR A 554 -6.73 -20.18 10.57
C TYR A 554 -8.20 -20.25 11.05
N LEU A 555 -8.77 -21.45 11.19
CA LEU A 555 -10.13 -21.62 11.70
C LEU A 555 -10.24 -21.18 13.17
N ARG A 556 -9.24 -21.52 14.00
CA ARG A 556 -9.21 -21.12 15.42
C ARG A 556 -9.16 -19.61 15.61
N GLU A 557 -8.43 -18.90 14.75
CA GLU A 557 -8.30 -17.44 14.82
C GLU A 557 -9.59 -16.72 14.38
N ARG A 558 -10.40 -17.34 13.52
CA ARG A 558 -11.57 -16.70 12.90
C ARG A 558 -12.91 -17.08 13.51
N PHE A 559 -13.00 -18.23 14.18
CA PHE A 559 -14.25 -18.78 14.64
C PHE A 559 -14.14 -19.29 16.07
N SER A 560 -15.13 -18.96 16.88
CA SER A 560 -15.33 -19.57 18.20
C SER A 560 -15.73 -21.04 18.07
N SER A 561 -15.55 -21.82 19.15
CA SER A 561 -15.97 -23.23 19.17
C SER A 561 -17.46 -23.42 18.88
N ALA A 562 -18.31 -22.45 19.28
CA ALA A 562 -19.73 -22.47 18.98
C ALA A 562 -19.99 -22.33 17.46
N GLU A 563 -19.33 -21.36 16.82
CA GLU A 563 -19.45 -21.14 15.37
C GLU A 563 -18.90 -22.31 14.56
N LEU A 564 -17.79 -22.93 15.00
CA LEU A 564 -17.23 -24.11 14.36
C LEU A 564 -18.23 -25.26 14.34
N LYS A 565 -18.92 -25.49 15.46
CA LYS A 565 -19.95 -26.51 15.58
C LYS A 565 -21.19 -26.19 14.73
N GLU A 566 -21.67 -24.96 14.81
CA GLU A 566 -22.90 -24.54 14.12
C GLU A 566 -22.72 -24.45 12.61
N ARG A 567 -21.63 -23.83 12.14
CA ARG A 567 -21.43 -23.50 10.72
C ARG A 567 -20.74 -24.60 9.92
N PHE A 568 -19.86 -25.36 10.57
CA PHE A 568 -19.01 -26.36 9.90
C PHE A 568 -19.18 -27.77 10.45
N GLN A 569 -20.02 -27.96 11.48
CA GLN A 569 -20.24 -29.25 12.12
C GLN A 569 -18.96 -29.82 12.77
N ILE A 570 -18.05 -28.93 13.19
CA ILE A 570 -16.79 -29.27 13.86
C ILE A 570 -16.96 -29.10 15.37
N SER A 571 -17.11 -30.20 16.10
CA SER A 571 -17.29 -30.16 17.56
C SER A 571 -15.98 -29.93 18.34
N GLU A 572 -14.88 -30.53 17.88
CA GLU A 572 -13.56 -30.39 18.50
C GLU A 572 -12.51 -30.19 17.40
N LEU A 573 -12.01 -28.97 17.25
CA LEU A 573 -11.13 -28.59 16.15
C LEU A 573 -9.78 -29.30 16.21
N GLN A 574 -9.26 -29.57 17.42
CA GLN A 574 -7.92 -30.17 17.56
C GLN A 574 -7.87 -31.62 17.06
N SER A 575 -8.92 -32.40 17.33
CA SER A 575 -9.02 -33.81 16.91
C SER A 575 -9.75 -33.98 15.57
N HIS A 576 -10.40 -32.95 15.05
CA HIS A 576 -11.08 -33.00 13.75
C HIS A 576 -10.10 -33.37 12.63
N ARG A 577 -10.51 -34.36 11.83
CA ARG A 577 -9.82 -34.79 10.62
C ARG A 577 -10.50 -34.15 9.43
N PHE A 578 -9.75 -33.38 8.66
CA PHE A 578 -10.23 -32.81 7.41
C PHE A 578 -10.09 -33.84 6.30
N ASP A 579 -11.18 -34.15 5.59
CA ASP A 579 -11.13 -35.07 4.45
C ASP A 579 -10.51 -34.44 3.19
N GLU A 580 -10.50 -33.11 3.12
CA GLU A 580 -9.97 -32.31 2.02
C GLU A 580 -9.47 -30.94 2.50
N ILE A 581 -8.63 -30.29 1.70
CA ILE A 581 -8.44 -28.84 1.66
C ILE A 581 -8.60 -28.47 0.19
N VAL A 582 -9.64 -27.70 -0.15
CA VAL A 582 -9.95 -27.43 -1.56
C VAL A 582 -9.18 -26.24 -2.14
N ALA A 583 -8.92 -26.32 -3.44
CA ALA A 583 -8.51 -25.18 -4.29
C ALA A 583 -9.71 -24.69 -5.13
N TRP A 584 -9.50 -24.32 -6.40
CA TRP A 584 -10.61 -24.04 -7.32
C TRP A 584 -11.56 -25.23 -7.41
N HIS A 585 -12.85 -24.93 -7.36
CA HIS A 585 -13.91 -25.93 -7.42
C HIS A 585 -15.15 -25.34 -8.09
N ASP A 586 -16.06 -26.23 -8.49
CA ASP A 586 -17.37 -25.82 -9.01
C ASP A 586 -18.12 -24.96 -7.97
N PRO A 587 -18.50 -23.71 -8.29
CA PRO A 587 -19.25 -22.85 -7.38
C PRO A 587 -20.54 -23.50 -6.87
N ALA A 588 -21.18 -24.37 -7.67
CA ALA A 588 -22.39 -25.09 -7.27
C ALA A 588 -22.15 -26.11 -6.13
N GLN A 589 -20.91 -26.52 -5.93
CA GLN A 589 -20.49 -27.47 -4.89
C GLN A 589 -19.84 -26.77 -3.69
N THR A 590 -19.92 -25.43 -3.62
CA THR A 590 -19.32 -24.65 -2.55
C THR A 590 -20.10 -24.83 -1.25
N SER A 591 -19.39 -25.04 -0.14
CA SER A 591 -19.94 -25.11 1.21
C SER A 591 -19.30 -24.03 2.09
N PRO A 592 -19.88 -23.65 3.24
CA PRO A 592 -19.24 -22.70 4.15
C PRO A 592 -17.80 -23.08 4.49
N LEU A 593 -17.51 -24.36 4.71
CA LEU A 593 -16.16 -24.83 5.01
C LEU A 593 -15.24 -24.78 3.78
N ARG A 594 -15.70 -25.18 2.60
CA ARG A 594 -14.91 -25.10 1.35
C ARG A 594 -14.55 -23.67 0.97
N ARG A 595 -15.41 -22.70 1.27
CA ARG A 595 -15.08 -21.27 1.10
C ARG A 595 -13.95 -20.84 2.02
N GLU A 596 -13.97 -21.27 3.28
CA GLU A 596 -12.88 -20.98 4.22
C GLU A 596 -11.58 -21.69 3.83
N MET A 597 -11.63 -22.90 3.27
CA MET A 597 -10.47 -23.60 2.71
C MET A 597 -9.87 -22.83 1.52
N LEU A 598 -10.70 -22.40 0.56
CA LEU A 598 -10.25 -21.61 -0.58
C LEU A 598 -9.68 -20.26 -0.13
N ARG A 599 -10.33 -19.57 0.81
CA ARG A 599 -9.83 -18.33 1.41
C ARG A 599 -8.48 -18.53 2.11
N PHE A 600 -8.31 -19.62 2.85
CA PHE A 600 -7.03 -19.99 3.45
C PHE A 600 -5.94 -20.20 2.40
N SER A 601 -6.25 -20.90 1.31
CA SER A 601 -5.34 -21.09 0.17
C SER A 601 -4.84 -19.76 -0.42
N GLN A 602 -5.75 -18.83 -0.71
CA GLN A 602 -5.40 -17.52 -1.29
C GLN A 602 -4.60 -16.65 -0.30
N LEU A 603 -4.92 -16.73 1.00
CA LEU A 603 -4.14 -16.09 2.05
C LEU A 603 -2.75 -16.72 2.21
N ALA A 604 -2.60 -18.04 2.08
CA ALA A 604 -1.32 -18.71 2.13
C ALA A 604 -0.41 -18.25 0.97
N ASN A 605 -0.96 -18.14 -0.25
CA ASN A 605 -0.23 -17.56 -1.38
C ASN A 605 0.23 -16.13 -1.09
N LYS A 606 -0.67 -15.26 -0.58
CA LYS A 606 -0.30 -13.87 -0.23
C LYS A 606 0.74 -13.80 0.89
N ARG A 607 0.66 -14.68 1.89
CA ARG A 607 1.65 -14.74 2.98
C ARG A 607 3.02 -15.17 2.47
N ALA A 608 3.08 -16.18 1.61
CA ALA A 608 4.33 -16.60 0.98
C ALA A 608 4.92 -15.49 0.10
N PHE A 609 4.07 -14.78 -0.66
CA PHE A 609 4.49 -13.60 -1.42
C PHE A 609 5.13 -12.53 -0.52
N ASP A 610 4.43 -12.17 0.55
CA ASP A 610 4.85 -11.13 1.49
C ASP A 610 6.15 -11.50 2.19
N GLU A 611 6.31 -12.77 2.55
CA GLU A 611 7.50 -13.25 3.23
C GLU A 611 8.72 -13.27 2.30
N VAL A 612 8.57 -13.82 1.09
CA VAL A 612 9.70 -14.04 0.16
C VAL A 612 10.08 -12.77 -0.60
N PHE A 613 9.11 -12.09 -1.22
CA PHE A 613 9.41 -11.00 -2.15
C PHE A 613 9.34 -9.63 -1.47
N VAL A 614 8.34 -9.41 -0.62
CA VAL A 614 8.17 -8.11 0.04
C VAL A 614 9.19 -7.97 1.18
N LYS A 615 9.15 -8.82 2.20
CA LYS A 615 10.03 -8.69 3.37
C LYS A 615 11.47 -9.05 3.04
N PHE A 616 11.71 -10.28 2.58
CA PHE A 616 13.06 -10.75 2.31
C PHE A 616 13.66 -10.13 1.04
N GLY A 617 12.89 -10.08 -0.06
CA GLY A 617 13.37 -9.44 -1.30
C GLY A 617 13.74 -7.97 -1.08
N ARG A 618 12.90 -7.19 -0.38
CA ARG A 618 13.21 -5.78 -0.09
C ARG A 618 14.22 -5.57 1.03
N SER A 619 14.50 -6.56 1.88
CA SER A 619 15.64 -6.46 2.81
C SER A 619 16.99 -6.54 2.07
N ILE A 620 17.02 -7.18 0.90
CA ILE A 620 18.19 -7.23 0.01
C ILE A 620 18.22 -6.01 -0.92
N LYS A 621 17.09 -5.68 -1.55
CA LYS A 621 16.95 -4.58 -2.50
C LYS A 621 15.72 -3.73 -2.12
N PRO A 622 15.86 -2.64 -1.35
CA PRO A 622 14.72 -1.88 -0.81
C PRO A 622 13.72 -1.36 -1.84
N ASP A 623 14.18 -1.09 -3.06
CA ASP A 623 13.40 -0.62 -4.21
C ASP A 623 12.95 -1.77 -5.14
N LEU A 624 13.02 -3.04 -4.69
CA LEU A 624 12.62 -4.19 -5.48
C LEU A 624 11.14 -4.08 -5.88
N ILE A 625 10.92 -4.04 -7.21
CA ILE A 625 9.58 -4.01 -7.79
C ILE A 625 8.98 -5.41 -7.71
N VAL A 626 7.84 -5.57 -7.05
CA VAL A 626 7.20 -6.88 -6.86
C VAL A 626 5.77 -6.87 -7.37
N GLY A 627 5.40 -7.94 -8.07
CA GLY A 627 4.05 -8.15 -8.58
C GLY A 627 3.65 -9.62 -8.57
N GLN A 628 2.35 -9.87 -8.75
CA GLN A 628 1.80 -11.22 -8.83
C GLN A 628 1.04 -11.41 -10.14
N TRP A 629 1.32 -12.52 -10.82
CA TRP A 629 0.54 -12.95 -11.97
C TRP A 629 -0.60 -13.86 -11.51
N ASN A 630 -1.83 -13.41 -11.77
CA ASN A 630 -3.08 -14.11 -11.47
C ASN A 630 -3.96 -14.25 -12.74
N HIS A 631 -5.02 -15.02 -12.64
CA HIS A 631 -6.09 -15.22 -13.60
C HIS A 631 -7.40 -14.60 -13.09
N LEU A 632 -8.14 -14.03 -14.04
CA LEU A 632 -9.50 -13.51 -13.80
C LEU A 632 -10.51 -14.14 -14.75
N GLY A 633 -10.05 -14.60 -15.93
CA GLY A 633 -10.92 -15.21 -16.92
C GLY A 633 -12.06 -14.28 -17.37
N ASP A 634 -13.26 -14.84 -17.44
CA ASP A 634 -14.52 -14.08 -17.59
C ASP A 634 -15.22 -13.87 -16.23
N PHE A 635 -14.45 -13.41 -15.25
CA PHE A 635 -14.84 -13.33 -13.85
C PHE A 635 -15.24 -14.72 -13.30
N ASP A 636 -14.37 -15.71 -13.49
CA ASP A 636 -14.57 -17.11 -13.06
C ASP A 636 -14.36 -17.26 -11.54
N GLN A 637 -15.17 -16.58 -10.74
CA GLN A 637 -15.05 -16.55 -9.29
C GLN A 637 -15.23 -17.96 -8.70
N ILE A 638 -14.38 -18.33 -7.72
CA ILE A 638 -14.30 -19.65 -7.06
C ILE A 638 -13.68 -20.76 -7.94
N SER A 639 -13.92 -20.76 -9.25
CA SER A 639 -13.42 -21.80 -10.18
C SER A 639 -12.21 -21.41 -11.02
N GLY A 640 -11.77 -20.14 -11.00
CA GLY A 640 -10.68 -19.66 -11.85
C GLY A 640 -10.00 -18.35 -11.44
N ASP A 641 -10.49 -17.65 -10.40
CA ASP A 641 -9.85 -16.45 -9.84
C ASP A 641 -9.05 -16.79 -8.57
N GLU A 642 -7.74 -16.52 -8.58
CA GLU A 642 -6.82 -16.81 -7.47
C GLU A 642 -6.96 -15.90 -6.26
N ARG A 643 -7.77 -14.84 -6.35
CA ARG A 643 -7.87 -13.81 -5.32
C ARG A 643 -9.31 -13.50 -4.93
N CYS A 644 -10.31 -14.12 -5.54
CA CYS A 644 -11.72 -13.80 -5.32
C CYS A 644 -12.24 -13.85 -3.86
N LEU A 645 -11.55 -14.56 -2.96
CA LEU A 645 -11.87 -14.64 -1.52
C LEU A 645 -10.85 -13.91 -0.64
N LEU A 646 -9.82 -13.31 -1.22
CA LEU A 646 -8.81 -12.54 -0.51
C LEU A 646 -9.49 -11.31 0.11
N PRO A 647 -9.34 -11.09 1.42
CA PRO A 647 -10.01 -9.98 2.08
C PRO A 647 -9.42 -8.63 1.61
N GLY A 648 -10.24 -7.58 1.65
CA GLY A 648 -9.90 -6.28 1.05
C GLY A 648 -8.60 -5.68 1.54
N GLU A 649 -8.25 -5.86 2.82
CA GLU A 649 -7.00 -5.37 3.42
C GLU A 649 -5.72 -6.05 2.92
N ALA A 650 -5.85 -7.24 2.32
CA ALA A 650 -4.74 -7.96 1.71
C ALA A 650 -4.69 -7.72 0.19
N TRP A 651 -5.71 -7.09 -0.39
CA TRP A 651 -5.79 -6.85 -1.81
C TRP A 651 -4.81 -5.75 -2.24
N GLY A 652 -3.81 -6.12 -3.04
CA GLY A 652 -2.84 -5.17 -3.57
C GLY A 652 -1.94 -4.49 -2.53
N ARG A 653 -1.88 -5.04 -1.31
CA ARG A 653 -1.03 -4.55 -0.23
C ARG A 653 0.43 -4.92 -0.49
N ASP A 654 1.28 -3.91 -0.61
CA ASP A 654 2.72 -4.00 -0.86
C ASP A 654 3.15 -4.45 -2.26
N GLU A 655 2.25 -4.98 -3.10
CA GLU A 655 2.49 -5.10 -4.54
C GLU A 655 2.64 -3.71 -5.19
N ASP A 656 3.63 -3.59 -6.07
CA ASP A 656 3.88 -2.40 -6.89
C ASP A 656 3.01 -2.41 -8.15
N TYR A 657 2.81 -3.59 -8.75
CA TYR A 657 1.90 -3.77 -9.88
C TYR A 657 1.18 -5.12 -9.87
N LEU A 658 0.02 -5.19 -10.51
CA LEU A 658 -0.69 -6.45 -10.75
C LEU A 658 -0.60 -6.87 -12.21
N TRP A 659 -0.40 -8.17 -12.42
CA TRP A 659 -0.63 -8.80 -13.70
C TRP A 659 -1.84 -9.73 -13.54
N TYR A 660 -2.89 -9.48 -14.33
CA TYR A 660 -3.97 -10.43 -14.51
C TYR A 660 -4.00 -11.00 -15.92
N SER A 661 -4.50 -12.23 -16.06
CA SER A 661 -4.73 -12.86 -17.35
C SER A 661 -6.19 -13.23 -17.52
N THR A 662 -6.74 -12.98 -18.70
CA THR A 662 -8.11 -13.39 -19.05
C THR A 662 -8.18 -14.83 -19.56
N GLY A 663 -7.05 -15.54 -19.70
CA GLY A 663 -7.10 -16.77 -20.50
C GLY A 663 -7.56 -16.46 -21.93
N GLY A 664 -8.18 -17.45 -22.58
CA GLY A 664 -8.84 -17.27 -23.86
C GLY A 664 -10.16 -16.49 -23.81
N ALA A 665 -10.58 -15.94 -22.66
CA ALA A 665 -11.92 -15.35 -22.51
C ALA A 665 -12.15 -14.09 -23.38
N ALA A 666 -11.07 -13.37 -23.73
CA ALA A 666 -11.14 -12.12 -24.48
C ALA A 666 -10.27 -12.10 -25.74
N ASN A 667 -9.86 -13.28 -26.25
CA ASN A 667 -8.86 -13.37 -27.32
C ASN A 667 -9.42 -13.54 -28.73
N PHE A 668 -10.75 -13.56 -28.92
CA PHE A 668 -11.38 -13.67 -30.24
C PHE A 668 -12.50 -12.65 -30.46
N THR A 669 -12.87 -12.41 -31.72
CA THR A 669 -14.05 -11.62 -32.12
C THR A 669 -15.16 -12.49 -32.70
N ASP A 670 -16.39 -12.03 -32.52
CA ASP A 670 -17.58 -12.39 -33.31
C ASP A 670 -18.50 -11.15 -33.30
N LEU A 671 -18.22 -10.20 -34.20
CA LEU A 671 -18.87 -8.89 -34.20
C LEU A 671 -20.39 -9.00 -34.45
N ASN A 672 -20.81 -9.98 -35.25
CA ASN A 672 -22.23 -10.26 -35.52
C ASN A 672 -22.96 -10.76 -34.25
N ALA A 673 -22.26 -11.47 -33.37
CA ALA A 673 -22.78 -11.86 -32.06
C ALA A 673 -22.54 -10.80 -30.96
N GLY A 674 -21.99 -9.64 -31.30
CA GLY A 674 -21.67 -8.57 -30.35
C GLY A 674 -20.49 -8.88 -29.42
N ILE A 675 -19.59 -9.79 -29.82
CA ILE A 675 -18.38 -10.18 -29.09
C ILE A 675 -17.18 -9.44 -29.69
N LEU A 676 -16.69 -8.42 -28.99
CA LEU A 676 -15.56 -7.61 -29.45
C LEU A 676 -14.18 -8.21 -29.12
N GLY A 677 -14.14 -9.28 -28.32
CA GLY A 677 -12.91 -9.77 -27.71
C GLY A 677 -12.20 -8.69 -26.90
N GLU A 678 -12.98 -7.97 -26.11
CA GLU A 678 -12.51 -6.93 -25.20
C GLU A 678 -12.38 -7.48 -23.77
N ALA A 679 -11.52 -6.87 -22.98
CA ALA A 679 -11.38 -7.10 -21.56
C ALA A 679 -11.57 -5.80 -20.75
N THR A 680 -12.39 -4.88 -21.28
CA THR A 680 -12.64 -3.56 -20.68
C THR A 680 -13.18 -3.66 -19.25
N LEU A 681 -14.10 -4.60 -18.98
CA LEU A 681 -14.62 -4.81 -17.62
C LEU A 681 -13.52 -5.29 -16.67
N GLN A 682 -12.69 -6.24 -17.10
CA GLN A 682 -11.56 -6.75 -16.33
C GLN A 682 -10.56 -5.64 -16.04
N ALA A 683 -10.18 -4.84 -17.04
CA ALA A 683 -9.26 -3.72 -16.86
C ALA A 683 -9.78 -2.70 -15.83
N ARG A 684 -11.07 -2.33 -15.91
CA ARG A 684 -11.71 -1.41 -14.95
C ARG A 684 -11.82 -2.01 -13.56
N TYR A 685 -12.11 -3.31 -13.45
CA TYR A 685 -12.11 -4.03 -12.17
C TYR A 685 -10.72 -4.02 -11.52
N ILE A 686 -9.67 -4.37 -12.26
CA ILE A 686 -8.30 -4.41 -11.76
C ILE A 686 -7.88 -3.01 -11.30
N ARG A 687 -8.10 -1.99 -12.12
CA ARG A 687 -7.80 -0.59 -11.79
C ARG A 687 -8.44 -0.16 -10.47
N GLY A 688 -9.74 -0.38 -10.33
CA GLY A 688 -10.48 0.07 -9.15
C GLY A 688 -10.14 -0.74 -7.89
N ALA A 689 -9.99 -2.05 -8.03
CA ALA A 689 -9.59 -2.94 -6.94
C ALA A 689 -8.15 -2.67 -6.48
N PHE A 690 -7.28 -2.17 -7.38
CA PHE A 690 -5.87 -1.90 -7.11
C PHE A 690 -5.55 -0.42 -6.88
N ASP A 691 -6.58 0.41 -6.69
CA ASP A 691 -6.46 1.83 -6.32
C ASP A 691 -5.59 2.64 -7.30
N ASP A 692 -5.87 2.51 -8.60
CA ASP A 692 -5.14 3.20 -9.68
C ASP A 692 -3.64 2.89 -9.74
N LYS A 693 -3.14 1.84 -9.06
CA LYS A 693 -1.72 1.42 -9.16
C LYS A 693 -1.49 0.79 -10.53
N PRO A 694 -0.24 0.79 -11.04
CA PRO A 694 0.06 0.18 -12.32
C PRO A 694 -0.42 -1.26 -12.40
N PHE A 695 -1.03 -1.63 -13.52
CA PHE A 695 -1.44 -3.00 -13.76
C PHE A 695 -1.33 -3.33 -15.23
N THR A 696 -1.21 -4.62 -15.52
CA THR A 696 -1.18 -5.15 -16.87
C THR A 696 -2.16 -6.31 -17.01
N LEU A 697 -2.67 -6.52 -18.22
CA LEU A 697 -3.71 -7.50 -18.52
C LEU A 697 -3.30 -8.32 -19.74
N GLY A 698 -3.04 -9.60 -19.52
CA GLY A 698 -2.70 -10.55 -20.58
C GLY A 698 -3.95 -11.18 -21.19
N LYS A 699 -4.10 -11.09 -22.52
CA LYS A 699 -5.25 -11.64 -23.26
C LYS A 699 -4.94 -12.85 -24.15
N TYR A 700 -3.73 -13.38 -24.12
CA TYR A 700 -3.27 -14.42 -25.07
C TYR A 700 -3.63 -14.07 -26.53
N GLU A 701 -3.41 -12.80 -26.89
CA GLU A 701 -3.86 -12.18 -28.12
C GLU A 701 -2.64 -11.72 -28.92
N SER A 702 -2.38 -12.37 -30.06
CA SER A 702 -1.21 -12.12 -30.91
C SER A 702 -1.54 -11.40 -32.23
N THR A 703 -2.82 -11.26 -32.54
CA THR A 703 -3.39 -10.69 -33.78
C THR A 703 -3.74 -9.22 -33.61
N ARG A 704 -4.54 -8.87 -32.60
CA ARG A 704 -5.12 -7.52 -32.42
C ARG A 704 -4.27 -6.60 -31.55
N ILE A 705 -3.01 -6.42 -31.95
CA ILE A 705 -1.99 -5.73 -31.15
C ILE A 705 -2.37 -4.27 -30.89
N ARG A 706 -2.86 -3.57 -31.92
CA ARG A 706 -3.20 -2.14 -31.81
C ARG A 706 -4.31 -1.97 -30.77
N VAL A 707 -5.32 -2.83 -30.84
CA VAL A 707 -6.46 -2.84 -29.92
C VAL A 707 -6.01 -3.23 -28.51
N ALA A 708 -5.18 -4.26 -28.35
CA ALA A 708 -4.69 -4.68 -27.05
C ALA A 708 -3.91 -3.56 -26.34
N ILE A 709 -3.07 -2.82 -27.08
CA ILE A 709 -2.35 -1.68 -26.53
C ILE A 709 -3.31 -0.53 -26.17
N ALA A 710 -4.21 -0.18 -27.08
CA ALA A 710 -5.16 0.91 -26.92
C ALA A 710 -6.17 0.67 -25.78
N GLU A 711 -6.71 -0.53 -25.67
CA GLU A 711 -7.66 -0.95 -24.64
C GLU A 711 -7.09 -0.72 -23.25
N LEU A 712 -5.87 -1.17 -23.00
CA LEU A 712 -5.29 -1.09 -21.68
C LEU A 712 -4.88 0.35 -21.33
N ALA A 713 -4.27 1.08 -22.27
CA ALA A 713 -3.93 2.49 -22.11
C ALA A 713 -5.18 3.36 -21.85
N ALA A 714 -6.29 3.12 -22.57
CA ALA A 714 -7.55 3.83 -22.39
C ALA A 714 -8.20 3.59 -21.01
N ASN A 715 -7.87 2.48 -20.37
CA ASN A 715 -8.37 2.14 -19.04
C ASN A 715 -7.31 2.35 -17.95
N GLY A 716 -6.19 3.02 -18.24
CA GLY A 716 -5.16 3.38 -17.25
C GLY A 716 -4.20 2.25 -16.85
N GLY A 717 -4.18 1.14 -17.58
CA GLY A 717 -3.20 0.09 -17.40
C GLY A 717 -1.99 0.25 -18.32
N ALA A 718 -0.94 -0.50 -18.05
CA ALA A 718 0.28 -0.56 -18.84
C ALA A 718 0.20 -1.71 -19.87
N PRO A 719 -0.10 -1.42 -21.15
CA PRO A 719 -0.21 -2.44 -22.21
C PRO A 719 1.04 -3.30 -22.28
N MET A 720 0.80 -4.60 -22.25
CA MET A 720 1.82 -5.61 -22.40
C MET A 720 2.11 -5.78 -23.89
N GLY A 721 3.30 -5.42 -24.36
CA GLY A 721 3.74 -5.66 -25.74
C GLY A 721 4.00 -7.15 -26.04
N PHE A 722 3.19 -8.05 -25.48
CA PHE A 722 3.39 -9.50 -25.41
C PHE A 722 2.38 -10.27 -26.26
N TYR A 723 2.61 -11.58 -26.42
CA TYR A 723 1.95 -12.56 -27.32
C TYR A 723 2.23 -12.42 -28.81
N THR A 724 2.78 -11.29 -29.26
CA THR A 724 3.22 -11.18 -30.65
C THR A 724 4.74 -11.27 -30.79
N PRO A 725 5.25 -12.03 -31.78
CA PRO A 725 6.68 -12.05 -32.07
C PRO A 725 7.15 -10.66 -32.50
N PHE A 726 8.10 -10.07 -31.78
CA PHE A 726 8.77 -8.83 -32.21
C PHE A 726 9.62 -9.03 -33.47
N THR A 727 9.89 -10.29 -33.83
CA THR A 727 10.56 -10.69 -35.07
C THR A 727 9.63 -10.56 -36.29
N ASP A 728 8.31 -10.48 -36.10
CA ASP A 728 7.38 -10.08 -37.15
C ASP A 728 7.50 -8.56 -37.39
N ALA A 729 7.92 -8.18 -38.58
CA ALA A 729 8.18 -6.79 -38.93
C ALA A 729 6.94 -5.89 -38.85
N MET A 730 5.76 -6.41 -39.21
CA MET A 730 4.50 -5.66 -39.11
C MET A 730 4.11 -5.46 -37.64
N ALA A 731 4.26 -6.48 -36.81
CA ALA A 731 3.98 -6.39 -35.39
C ALA A 731 4.92 -5.39 -34.69
N ARG A 732 6.23 -5.51 -34.93
CA ARG A 732 7.25 -4.59 -34.42
C ARG A 732 6.93 -3.15 -34.78
N GLN A 733 6.59 -2.88 -36.04
CA GLN A 733 6.23 -1.54 -36.50
C GLN A 733 5.07 -0.94 -35.70
N GLU A 734 4.04 -1.73 -35.41
CA GLU A 734 2.85 -1.25 -34.70
C GLU A 734 3.07 -1.11 -33.19
N ILE A 735 3.83 -2.01 -32.57
CA ILE A 735 4.24 -1.85 -31.17
C ILE A 735 5.05 -0.55 -31.02
N VAL A 736 6.04 -0.32 -31.90
CA VAL A 736 6.87 0.89 -31.89
C VAL A 736 6.01 2.14 -32.12
N ARG A 737 5.05 2.10 -33.07
CA ARG A 737 4.15 3.23 -33.34
C ARG A 737 3.30 3.57 -32.10
N TYR A 738 2.65 2.57 -31.51
CA TYR A 738 1.74 2.80 -30.39
C TYR A 738 2.48 3.17 -29.11
N TYR A 739 3.61 2.52 -28.81
CA TYR A 739 4.44 2.92 -27.66
C TYR A 739 5.05 4.31 -27.87
N GLY A 740 5.44 4.63 -29.10
CA GLY A 740 5.87 5.98 -29.47
C GLY A 740 4.78 7.03 -29.24
N PHE A 741 3.52 6.71 -29.54
CA PHE A 741 2.37 7.54 -29.22
C PHE A 741 2.18 7.72 -27.71
N LEU A 742 2.16 6.64 -26.93
CA LEU A 742 2.05 6.72 -25.46
C LEU A 742 3.18 7.54 -24.86
N ARG A 743 4.42 7.38 -25.34
CA ARG A 743 5.59 8.14 -24.90
C ARG A 743 5.51 9.62 -25.27
N ARG A 744 5.02 9.96 -26.47
CA ARG A 744 4.87 11.37 -26.89
C ARG A 744 3.89 12.12 -25.99
N TYR A 745 2.87 11.42 -25.49
CA TYR A 745 1.82 11.97 -24.64
C TYR A 745 1.84 11.35 -23.24
N ASP A 746 3.02 11.06 -22.70
CA ASP A 746 3.23 10.30 -21.47
C ASP A 746 2.43 10.86 -20.28
N SER A 747 2.38 12.19 -20.16
CA SER A 747 1.63 12.88 -19.11
C SER A 747 0.13 12.58 -19.07
N LEU A 748 -0.46 12.08 -20.17
CA LEU A 748 -1.87 11.68 -20.22
C LEU A 748 -2.11 10.29 -19.61
N PHE A 749 -1.08 9.45 -19.58
CA PHE A 749 -1.17 8.04 -19.20
C PHE A 749 -0.52 7.79 -17.84
N HIS A 750 0.58 8.47 -17.55
CA HIS A 750 1.35 8.28 -16.33
C HIS A 750 0.54 8.71 -15.10
N ALA A 751 0.36 7.77 -14.16
CA ALA A 751 -0.42 7.95 -12.93
C ALA A 751 -1.81 8.59 -13.13
N ASN A 752 -2.44 8.40 -14.30
CA ASN A 752 -3.72 9.06 -14.58
C ASN A 752 -4.84 8.57 -13.64
N LEU A 753 -5.86 9.40 -13.46
CA LEU A 753 -7.01 9.10 -12.62
C LEU A 753 -8.27 9.03 -13.48
N SER A 754 -9.15 8.08 -13.19
CA SER A 754 -10.40 7.94 -13.95
C SER A 754 -11.32 9.14 -13.73
N GLN A 755 -11.97 9.59 -14.81
CA GLN A 755 -12.98 10.64 -14.84
C GLN A 755 -14.37 10.06 -15.15
N ALA A 756 -14.61 8.82 -14.69
CA ALA A 756 -15.92 8.19 -14.78
C ALA A 756 -17.00 8.94 -13.99
N GLU A 757 -18.23 8.89 -14.49
CA GLU A 757 -19.38 9.56 -13.88
C GLU A 757 -20.26 8.58 -13.09
N VAL A 758 -20.18 7.29 -13.43
CA VAL A 758 -20.96 6.21 -12.80
C VAL A 758 -20.00 5.23 -12.13
N LEU A 759 -20.44 4.62 -11.03
CA LEU A 759 -19.75 3.50 -10.40
C LEU A 759 -20.60 2.23 -10.49
N LEU A 760 -20.05 1.16 -11.06
CA LEU A 760 -20.63 -0.17 -11.00
C LEU A 760 -19.91 -0.99 -9.92
N LEU A 761 -20.63 -1.37 -8.86
CA LEU A 761 -20.05 -2.20 -7.81
C LEU A 761 -19.85 -3.63 -8.30
N PHE A 762 -18.68 -4.19 -8.06
CA PHE A 762 -18.43 -5.62 -8.20
C PHE A 762 -18.87 -6.33 -6.90
N PRO A 763 -19.74 -7.36 -6.96
CA PRO A 763 -20.42 -7.93 -5.80
C PRO A 763 -19.53 -8.93 -5.03
N ARG A 764 -18.35 -8.48 -4.58
CA ARG A 764 -17.37 -9.35 -3.91
C ARG A 764 -17.88 -9.88 -2.58
N ALA A 765 -18.70 -9.13 -1.84
CA ALA A 765 -19.34 -9.63 -0.63
C ALA A 765 -20.26 -10.84 -0.91
N SER A 766 -20.96 -10.85 -2.06
CA SER A 766 -21.75 -12.02 -2.49
C SER A 766 -20.87 -13.21 -2.85
N VAL A 767 -19.76 -12.97 -3.57
CA VAL A 767 -18.76 -14.00 -3.88
C VAL A 767 -18.16 -14.60 -2.60
N HIS A 768 -17.83 -13.78 -1.61
CA HIS A 768 -17.39 -14.20 -0.29
C HIS A 768 -18.44 -15.07 0.44
N GLY A 769 -19.72 -14.79 0.20
CA GLY A 769 -20.85 -15.61 0.67
C GLY A 769 -21.06 -16.91 -0.11
N GLY A 770 -20.33 -17.12 -1.22
CA GLY A 770 -20.50 -18.27 -2.13
C GLY A 770 -21.55 -18.06 -3.22
N ASN A 771 -22.10 -16.86 -3.35
CA ASN A 771 -23.09 -16.55 -4.37
C ASN A 771 -22.44 -15.82 -5.55
N VAL A 772 -22.21 -16.55 -6.64
CA VAL A 772 -21.66 -15.99 -7.89
C VAL A 772 -22.73 -15.52 -8.88
N ALA A 773 -24.02 -15.69 -8.59
CA ALA A 773 -25.09 -15.27 -9.52
C ALA A 773 -25.09 -13.75 -9.74
N ALA A 774 -24.76 -12.97 -8.71
CA ALA A 774 -24.62 -11.52 -8.82
C ALA A 774 -23.50 -11.09 -9.80
N VAL A 775 -22.50 -11.96 -10.04
CA VAL A 775 -21.43 -11.70 -11.01
C VAL A 775 -21.98 -11.74 -12.44
N THR A 776 -22.94 -12.61 -12.72
CA THR A 776 -23.63 -12.65 -14.03
C THR A 776 -24.36 -11.33 -14.28
N GLU A 777 -25.18 -10.88 -13.33
CA GLU A 777 -25.89 -9.59 -13.45
C GLU A 777 -24.91 -8.42 -13.59
N PHE A 778 -23.81 -8.42 -12.82
CA PHE A 778 -22.73 -7.44 -12.96
C PHE A 778 -22.17 -7.39 -14.39
N LYS A 779 -21.89 -8.55 -15.00
CA LYS A 779 -21.35 -8.63 -16.37
C LYS A 779 -22.37 -8.11 -17.39
N GLU A 780 -23.65 -8.46 -17.24
CA GLU A 780 -24.71 -8.01 -18.15
C GLU A 780 -24.93 -6.49 -18.05
N ILE A 781 -25.01 -5.95 -16.83
CA ILE A 781 -25.08 -4.50 -16.60
C ILE A 781 -23.85 -3.83 -17.19
N GLY A 782 -22.64 -4.33 -16.89
CA GLY A 782 -21.39 -3.79 -17.40
C GLY A 782 -21.37 -3.74 -18.93
N LYS A 783 -21.80 -4.81 -19.61
CA LYS A 783 -21.92 -4.84 -21.07
C LYS A 783 -22.89 -3.78 -21.59
N ARG A 784 -24.06 -3.62 -20.96
CA ARG A 784 -25.04 -2.61 -21.35
C ARG A 784 -24.51 -1.19 -21.21
N LEU A 785 -23.78 -0.91 -20.12
CA LEU A 785 -23.13 0.37 -19.91
C LEU A 785 -22.04 0.64 -20.97
N LEU A 786 -21.25 -0.38 -21.34
CA LEU A 786 -20.24 -0.27 -22.39
C LEU A 786 -20.86 -0.01 -23.78
N ASP A 787 -21.93 -0.75 -24.12
CA ASP A 787 -22.63 -0.62 -25.40
C ASP A 787 -23.38 0.72 -25.52
N ALA A 788 -23.76 1.33 -24.38
CA ALA A 788 -24.34 2.67 -24.30
C ALA A 788 -23.29 3.79 -24.10
N HIS A 789 -22.00 3.46 -24.15
CA HIS A 789 -20.86 4.38 -24.01
C HIS A 789 -20.86 5.19 -22.70
N VAL A 790 -21.37 4.60 -21.62
CA VAL A 790 -21.38 5.23 -20.30
C VAL A 790 -19.96 5.27 -19.73
N LEU A 791 -19.57 6.40 -19.16
CA LEU A 791 -18.30 6.54 -18.43
C LEU A 791 -18.46 6.00 -17.02
N PHE A 792 -17.96 4.78 -16.78
CA PHE A 792 -18.08 4.14 -15.47
C PHE A 792 -16.79 3.47 -14.98
N ASP A 793 -16.61 3.50 -13.66
CA ASP A 793 -15.59 2.71 -12.94
C ASP A 793 -16.20 1.45 -12.34
N ILE A 794 -15.33 0.52 -11.94
CA ILE A 794 -15.71 -0.67 -11.19
C ILE A 794 -14.95 -0.68 -9.87
N LEU A 795 -15.65 -0.89 -8.76
CA LEU A 795 -15.04 -1.10 -7.44
C LEU A 795 -15.67 -2.32 -6.77
N PRO A 796 -14.87 -3.21 -6.13
CA PRO A 796 -15.42 -4.18 -5.19
C PRO A 796 -16.25 -3.48 -4.11
N ASP A 797 -17.42 -4.01 -3.82
CA ASP A 797 -18.37 -3.47 -2.84
C ASP A 797 -17.74 -3.28 -1.44
N ASP A 798 -16.89 -4.20 -1.01
CA ASP A 798 -16.12 -4.14 0.23
C ASP A 798 -14.92 -3.17 0.21
N LEU A 799 -14.58 -2.58 -0.95
CA LEU A 799 -13.59 -1.51 -1.10
C LEU A 799 -14.20 -0.15 -1.46
N ALA A 800 -15.53 -0.07 -1.61
CA ALA A 800 -16.20 1.14 -2.08
C ALA A 800 -16.42 2.20 -0.98
N ALA A 801 -16.29 1.82 0.29
CA ALA A 801 -16.54 2.72 1.42
C ALA A 801 -15.70 4.01 1.35
N GLY A 802 -16.36 5.16 1.37
CA GLY A 802 -15.72 6.48 1.27
C GLY A 802 -15.18 6.84 -0.12
N ARG A 803 -15.47 6.04 -1.16
CA ARG A 803 -15.02 6.26 -2.54
C ARG A 803 -16.18 6.49 -3.52
N THR A 804 -17.42 6.55 -3.03
CA THR A 804 -18.63 6.66 -3.85
C THR A 804 -19.03 8.10 -4.20
N ASP A 805 -18.62 9.08 -3.41
CA ASP A 805 -19.22 10.42 -3.40
C ASP A 805 -18.93 11.24 -4.66
N ARG A 806 -17.87 10.86 -5.40
CA ARG A 806 -17.51 11.51 -6.68
C ARG A 806 -18.41 11.13 -7.84
N TYR A 807 -19.15 10.02 -7.72
CA TYR A 807 -19.96 9.49 -8.81
C TYR A 807 -21.37 10.05 -8.78
N VAL A 808 -21.90 10.37 -9.96
CA VAL A 808 -23.29 10.84 -10.15
C VAL A 808 -24.28 9.72 -9.82
N ARG A 809 -23.90 8.46 -10.11
CA ARG A 809 -24.72 7.28 -9.84
C ARG A 809 -23.85 6.12 -9.41
N VAL A 810 -24.27 5.42 -8.36
CA VAL A 810 -23.72 4.12 -7.95
C VAL A 810 -24.74 3.04 -8.31
N ILE A 811 -24.27 1.98 -8.95
CA ILE A 811 -25.06 0.82 -9.39
C ILE A 811 -24.59 -0.39 -8.58
N ASN A 812 -25.51 -1.00 -7.84
CA ASN A 812 -25.25 -2.24 -7.13
C ASN A 812 -25.98 -3.38 -7.84
N PRO A 813 -25.28 -4.36 -8.44
CA PRO A 813 -25.91 -5.48 -9.16
C PRO A 813 -26.70 -6.43 -8.24
N VAL A 814 -26.57 -6.31 -6.92
CA VAL A 814 -27.35 -7.10 -5.94
C VAL A 814 -28.71 -6.45 -5.66
N ASP A 815 -28.92 -5.17 -6.03
CA ASP A 815 -30.20 -4.49 -5.86
C ASP A 815 -31.22 -5.00 -6.88
N THR A 816 -32.25 -5.70 -6.42
CA THR A 816 -33.28 -6.31 -7.27
C THR A 816 -34.14 -5.31 -8.05
N ARG A 817 -34.06 -4.01 -7.73
CA ARG A 817 -34.73 -2.94 -8.48
C ARG A 817 -33.93 -2.52 -9.72
N ILE A 818 -32.67 -2.95 -9.80
CA ILE A 818 -31.75 -2.68 -10.90
C ILE A 818 -31.67 -3.95 -11.75
N SER A 819 -31.75 -3.81 -13.07
CA SER A 819 -31.52 -4.91 -14.00
C SER A 819 -30.81 -4.43 -15.26
N ALA A 820 -30.00 -5.30 -15.86
CA ALA A 820 -29.33 -5.02 -17.12
C ALA A 820 -30.30 -4.58 -18.23
N ALA A 821 -31.53 -5.08 -18.23
CA ALA A 821 -32.54 -4.78 -19.23
C ALA A 821 -33.07 -3.33 -19.20
N SER A 822 -32.92 -2.61 -18.09
CA SER A 822 -33.48 -1.27 -17.92
C SER A 822 -32.50 -0.23 -17.36
N ILE A 823 -31.25 -0.63 -17.12
CA ILE A 823 -30.28 0.22 -16.40
C ILE A 823 -29.96 1.49 -17.16
N VAL A 824 -29.86 1.43 -18.49
CA VAL A 824 -29.47 2.60 -19.32
C VAL A 824 -30.56 3.66 -19.30
N GLU A 825 -31.84 3.26 -19.37
CA GLU A 825 -32.99 4.17 -19.31
C GLU A 825 -33.16 4.84 -17.95
N GLN A 826 -32.65 4.21 -16.89
CA GLN A 826 -32.69 4.74 -15.52
C GLN A 826 -31.56 5.73 -15.21
N LEU A 827 -30.57 5.87 -16.10
CA LEU A 827 -29.44 6.78 -15.86
C LEU A 827 -29.85 8.26 -15.98
N PRO A 828 -29.25 9.16 -15.17
CA PRO A 828 -29.50 10.59 -15.28
C PRO A 828 -29.17 11.13 -16.68
N ARG A 829 -30.06 11.93 -17.25
CA ARG A 829 -29.83 12.60 -18.55
C ARG A 829 -28.70 13.65 -18.52
N SER A 830 -28.19 13.98 -17.33
CA SER A 830 -27.09 14.92 -17.12
C SER A 830 -25.71 14.31 -17.38
N LEU A 831 -25.61 12.98 -17.53
CA LEU A 831 -24.36 12.30 -17.88
C LEU A 831 -23.87 12.68 -19.29
N SER A 832 -22.59 12.45 -19.52
CA SER A 832 -21.97 12.59 -20.84
C SER A 832 -22.60 11.60 -21.83
N ARG A 833 -22.71 12.01 -23.10
CA ARG A 833 -23.25 11.20 -24.20
C ARG A 833 -22.29 11.15 -25.37
N PHE A 834 -22.23 9.97 -25.99
CA PHE A 834 -21.38 9.67 -27.13
C PHE A 834 -22.24 8.98 -28.18
N GLU A 835 -22.29 9.54 -29.38
CA GLU A 835 -22.92 8.87 -30.51
C GLU A 835 -21.84 8.13 -31.29
N ALA A 836 -21.56 6.91 -30.86
CA ALA A 836 -20.54 6.04 -31.43
C ALA A 836 -21.13 4.66 -31.79
N PRO A 837 -20.51 3.91 -32.72
CA PRO A 837 -20.87 2.52 -32.94
C PRO A 837 -20.62 1.66 -31.68
N VAL A 838 -21.38 0.57 -31.54
CA VAL A 838 -21.19 -0.40 -30.44
C VAL A 838 -19.83 -1.10 -30.48
N THR A 839 -19.10 -1.04 -31.60
CA THR A 839 -17.72 -1.52 -31.72
C THR A 839 -16.69 -0.56 -31.13
N VAL A 840 -17.10 0.62 -30.66
CA VAL A 840 -16.23 1.61 -30.02
C VAL A 840 -16.45 1.60 -28.52
N ARG A 841 -15.36 1.63 -27.74
CA ARG A 841 -15.37 1.84 -26.30
C ARG A 841 -14.85 3.22 -25.94
N VAL A 842 -15.48 3.83 -24.94
CA VAL A 842 -15.15 5.17 -24.46
C VAL A 842 -14.76 5.11 -22.99
N SER A 843 -13.64 5.75 -22.66
CA SER A 843 -13.17 5.97 -21.30
C SER A 843 -12.78 7.43 -21.12
N ALA A 844 -12.80 7.93 -19.89
CA ALA A 844 -12.34 9.27 -19.56
C ALA A 844 -11.34 9.21 -18.42
N SER A 845 -10.27 9.99 -18.53
CA SER A 845 -9.25 10.12 -17.50
C SER A 845 -8.79 11.57 -17.36
N ARG A 846 -8.05 11.85 -16.29
CA ARG A 846 -7.30 13.08 -16.11
C ARG A 846 -5.86 12.74 -15.72
N PRO A 847 -4.85 13.47 -16.22
CA PRO A 847 -3.48 13.38 -15.71
C PRO A 847 -3.41 13.53 -14.19
N ALA A 848 -2.44 12.87 -13.54
CA ALA A 848 -2.13 13.14 -12.12
C ALA A 848 -1.74 14.61 -11.91
N ALA A 849 -0.92 15.14 -12.82
CA ALA A 849 -0.50 16.54 -12.85
C ALA A 849 -1.09 17.23 -14.09
N GLY A 850 -1.82 18.32 -13.88
CA GLY A 850 -2.35 19.17 -14.97
C GLY A 850 -3.87 19.40 -14.89
N ASN A 851 -4.34 20.31 -15.74
CA ASN A 851 -5.75 20.70 -15.85
C ASN A 851 -6.32 20.27 -17.20
N GLU A 852 -6.23 18.97 -17.50
CA GLU A 852 -6.72 18.38 -18.75
C GLU A 852 -7.67 17.22 -18.45
N ILE A 853 -8.69 17.05 -19.29
CA ILE A 853 -9.47 15.82 -19.36
C ILE A 853 -9.17 15.14 -20.68
N THR A 854 -9.02 13.84 -20.62
CA THR A 854 -8.70 12.99 -21.76
C THR A 854 -9.86 12.04 -21.99
N LEU A 855 -10.45 12.08 -23.19
CA LEU A 855 -11.43 11.09 -23.63
C LEU A 855 -10.73 10.12 -24.58
N HIS A 856 -10.82 8.83 -24.28
CA HIS A 856 -10.20 7.76 -25.02
C HIS A 856 -11.26 6.99 -25.81
N PHE A 857 -10.98 6.72 -27.08
CA PHE A 857 -11.85 6.00 -27.99
C PHE A 857 -11.09 4.80 -28.57
N VAL A 858 -11.56 3.59 -28.30
CA VAL A 858 -10.95 2.34 -28.79
C VAL A 858 -11.92 1.65 -29.73
N ASN A 859 -11.53 1.50 -30.99
CA ASN A 859 -12.33 0.87 -32.03
C ASN A 859 -11.91 -0.59 -32.24
N TYR A 860 -12.85 -1.51 -32.05
CA TYR A 860 -12.67 -2.96 -32.22
C TYR A 860 -13.12 -3.45 -33.61
N ASN A 861 -13.62 -2.56 -34.47
CA ASN A 861 -14.14 -2.93 -35.77
C ASN A 861 -13.01 -3.39 -36.72
N ARG A 862 -13.25 -4.49 -37.43
CA ARG A 862 -12.29 -5.13 -38.32
C ARG A 862 -12.98 -6.00 -39.36
N GLU A 863 -12.25 -6.39 -40.38
CA GLU A 863 -12.65 -7.53 -41.23
C GLU A 863 -12.66 -8.81 -40.38
N GLU A 864 -13.83 -9.42 -40.22
CA GLU A 864 -13.97 -10.65 -39.42
C GLU A 864 -13.28 -11.84 -40.10
N PRO A 865 -12.55 -12.68 -39.35
CA PRO A 865 -11.96 -13.89 -39.90
C PRO A 865 -13.04 -14.86 -40.37
N ALA A 866 -12.76 -15.61 -41.44
CA ALA A 866 -13.69 -16.62 -41.96
C ALA A 866 -14.03 -17.70 -40.92
N GLN A 867 -13.07 -18.07 -40.07
CA GLN A 867 -13.29 -18.93 -38.92
C GLN A 867 -13.81 -18.10 -37.73
N LYS A 868 -15.06 -18.35 -37.35
CA LYS A 868 -15.66 -17.72 -36.16
C LYS A 868 -14.94 -18.11 -34.88
N ARG A 869 -14.93 -17.20 -33.90
CA ARG A 869 -14.29 -17.37 -32.59
C ARG A 869 -12.82 -17.78 -32.66
N SER A 870 -12.13 -17.31 -33.69
CA SER A 870 -10.69 -17.51 -33.84
C SER A 870 -9.93 -16.30 -33.30
N PRO A 871 -8.83 -16.51 -32.56
CA PRO A 871 -7.91 -15.42 -32.21
C PRO A 871 -7.13 -14.90 -33.42
N GLY A 872 -7.16 -15.60 -34.57
CA GLY A 872 -6.35 -15.30 -35.75
C GLY A 872 -4.93 -15.87 -35.65
N SER A 873 -4.10 -15.53 -36.64
CA SER A 873 -2.74 -16.07 -36.81
C SER A 873 -1.64 -15.00 -36.72
N GLY A 874 -1.94 -13.82 -36.19
CA GLY A 874 -1.01 -12.70 -36.06
C GLY A 874 -1.48 -11.42 -36.76
N ILE A 875 -0.68 -10.37 -36.67
CA ILE A 875 -1.04 -8.98 -37.03
C ILE A 875 -1.61 -8.80 -38.45
N LYS A 876 -1.20 -9.64 -39.41
CA LYS A 876 -1.72 -9.64 -40.79
C LYS A 876 -3.23 -9.86 -40.86
N ASP A 877 -3.80 -10.54 -39.87
CA ASP A 877 -5.23 -10.82 -39.83
C ASP A 877 -6.00 -9.65 -39.21
N GLU A 878 -5.37 -8.74 -38.44
CA GLU A 878 -6.05 -7.69 -37.66
C GLU A 878 -7.02 -6.86 -38.49
N LYS A 879 -6.59 -6.39 -39.67
CA LYS A 879 -7.40 -5.66 -40.67
C LYS A 879 -8.49 -4.74 -40.08
N PRO A 880 -8.10 -3.70 -39.31
CA PRO A 880 -9.05 -2.80 -38.66
C PRO A 880 -9.79 -1.93 -39.68
N ILE A 881 -11.05 -1.61 -39.38
CA ILE A 881 -11.92 -0.75 -40.20
C ILE A 881 -12.12 0.57 -39.47
N ILE A 882 -11.90 1.70 -40.17
CA ILE A 882 -12.03 3.06 -39.62
C ILE A 882 -13.41 3.27 -38.96
N ALA A 883 -13.41 3.79 -37.74
CA ALA A 883 -14.61 4.25 -37.07
C ALA A 883 -15.11 5.55 -37.71
N PRO A 884 -16.44 5.76 -37.84
CA PRO A 884 -17.00 7.02 -38.29
C PRO A 884 -16.74 8.14 -37.27
N GLY A 885 -17.04 9.39 -37.66
CA GLY A 885 -17.02 10.51 -36.73
C GLY A 885 -17.97 10.30 -35.55
N ILE A 886 -17.56 10.71 -34.36
CA ILE A 886 -18.31 10.52 -33.10
C ILE A 886 -18.74 11.88 -32.58
N ARG A 887 -20.06 12.07 -32.40
CA ARG A 887 -20.59 13.26 -31.72
C ARG A 887 -20.46 13.09 -30.22
N VAL A 888 -19.86 14.07 -29.57
CA VAL A 888 -19.58 14.08 -28.13
C VAL A 888 -20.34 15.20 -27.47
N GLN A 889 -21.09 14.86 -26.41
CA GLN A 889 -21.68 15.79 -25.46
C GLN A 889 -21.09 15.47 -24.09
N PHE A 890 -20.06 16.19 -23.69
CA PHE A 890 -19.30 15.92 -22.49
C PHE A 890 -19.71 16.84 -21.34
N ARG A 891 -20.01 16.25 -20.18
CA ARG A 891 -20.28 16.97 -18.94
C ARG A 891 -18.98 17.49 -18.34
N MET A 892 -18.86 18.81 -18.23
CA MET A 892 -17.67 19.44 -17.65
C MET A 892 -17.68 19.32 -16.11
N PRO A 893 -16.52 19.15 -15.47
CA PRO A 893 -16.42 19.28 -14.03
C PRO A 893 -16.91 20.66 -13.54
N PRO A 894 -17.47 20.74 -12.32
CA PRO A 894 -17.89 22.02 -11.75
C PRO A 894 -16.78 23.06 -11.78
N GLY A 895 -17.12 24.28 -12.21
CA GLY A 895 -16.17 25.41 -12.22
C GLY A 895 -15.11 25.37 -13.34
N MET A 896 -15.15 24.39 -14.24
CA MET A 896 -14.19 24.28 -15.34
C MET A 896 -14.82 24.56 -16.71
N LYS A 897 -14.02 25.12 -17.63
CA LYS A 897 -14.39 25.34 -19.03
C LYS A 897 -13.28 24.83 -19.95
N PRO A 898 -13.60 24.17 -21.08
CA PRO A 898 -12.60 23.81 -22.07
C PRO A 898 -12.12 25.10 -22.76
N SER A 899 -10.81 25.22 -22.91
CA SER A 899 -10.16 26.32 -23.64
C SER A 899 -9.66 25.89 -25.02
N ARG A 900 -9.33 24.61 -25.16
CA ARG A 900 -8.89 23.97 -26.40
C ARG A 900 -9.30 22.51 -26.35
N ILE A 901 -9.76 21.99 -27.49
CA ILE A 901 -9.97 20.56 -27.68
C ILE A 901 -9.11 20.11 -28.87
N GLU A 902 -8.30 19.09 -28.66
CA GLU A 902 -7.45 18.50 -29.69
C GLU A 902 -7.70 17.00 -29.82
N PHE A 903 -7.56 16.47 -31.02
CA PHE A 903 -7.64 15.06 -31.29
C PHE A 903 -6.31 14.53 -31.80
N ILE A 904 -5.86 13.43 -31.20
CA ILE A 904 -4.58 12.78 -31.50
C ILE A 904 -4.82 11.28 -31.73
N THR A 905 -4.04 10.67 -32.62
CA THR A 905 -4.07 9.21 -32.88
C THR A 905 -2.64 8.68 -33.07
N PRO A 906 -2.39 7.38 -32.89
CA PRO A 906 -1.08 6.80 -33.18
C PRO A 906 -0.63 6.93 -34.65
N GLU A 907 -1.57 6.91 -35.58
CA GLU A 907 -1.31 7.00 -37.02
C GLU A 907 -1.00 8.41 -37.52
N ASN A 908 -1.38 9.44 -36.76
CA ASN A 908 -1.15 10.84 -37.14
C ASN A 908 -0.22 11.54 -36.16
N PRO A 909 0.95 12.03 -36.59
CA PRO A 909 1.88 12.67 -35.69
C PRO A 909 1.40 14.01 -35.12
N GLU A 910 0.55 14.73 -35.86
CA GLU A 910 0.14 16.10 -35.55
C GLU A 910 -1.25 16.15 -34.88
N PRO A 911 -1.40 16.84 -33.73
CA PRO A 911 -2.69 17.09 -33.13
C PRO A 911 -3.62 17.87 -34.04
N ARG A 912 -4.89 17.44 -34.12
CA ARG A 912 -5.95 18.15 -34.84
C ARG A 912 -6.80 18.96 -33.87
N ALA A 913 -6.79 20.28 -33.99
CA ALA A 913 -7.72 21.13 -33.24
C ALA A 913 -9.18 20.83 -33.65
N LEU A 914 -10.06 20.70 -32.67
CA LEU A 914 -11.49 20.47 -32.86
C LEU A 914 -12.27 21.76 -32.60
N LYS A 915 -13.29 22.00 -33.43
CA LYS A 915 -14.31 23.01 -33.12
C LYS A 915 -15.22 22.45 -32.03
N PHE A 916 -15.62 23.30 -31.10
CA PHE A 916 -16.52 22.92 -30.02
C PHE A 916 -17.47 24.05 -29.68
N GLU A 917 -18.67 23.68 -29.26
CA GLU A 917 -19.66 24.57 -28.66
C GLU A 917 -19.63 24.35 -27.14
N GLN A 918 -19.85 25.43 -26.39
CA GLN A 918 -19.88 25.37 -24.94
C GLN A 918 -21.20 25.92 -24.41
N SER A 919 -21.77 25.22 -23.43
CA SER A 919 -22.87 25.71 -22.60
C SER A 919 -22.51 25.57 -21.11
N VAL A 920 -23.42 25.95 -20.21
CA VAL A 920 -23.16 25.90 -18.77
C VAL A 920 -22.99 24.43 -18.33
N GLY A 921 -21.75 24.06 -17.97
CA GLY A 921 -21.42 22.72 -17.46
C GLY A 921 -21.26 21.64 -18.53
N GLU A 922 -21.21 22.00 -19.82
CA GLU A 922 -21.16 21.03 -20.92
C GLU A 922 -20.35 21.56 -22.11
N ALA A 923 -19.69 20.64 -22.82
CA ALA A 923 -18.99 20.88 -24.08
C ALA A 923 -19.49 19.91 -25.16
N ARG A 924 -19.74 20.42 -26.38
CA ARG A 924 -20.15 19.63 -27.54
C ARG A 924 -19.15 19.75 -28.67
N PHE A 925 -18.75 18.63 -29.25
CA PHE A 925 -17.80 18.60 -30.37
C PHE A 925 -17.90 17.28 -31.12
N GLU A 926 -17.22 17.20 -32.27
CA GLU A 926 -17.15 15.99 -33.08
C GLU A 926 -15.71 15.50 -33.17
N VAL A 927 -15.51 14.23 -32.82
CA VAL A 927 -14.26 13.52 -33.03
C VAL A 927 -14.26 12.98 -34.47
N PRO A 928 -13.20 13.23 -35.28
CA PRO A 928 -13.13 12.71 -36.64
C PRO A 928 -12.92 11.20 -36.66
N GLY A 929 -13.13 10.57 -37.81
CA GLY A 929 -12.86 9.13 -37.97
C GLY A 929 -11.40 8.76 -37.69
N PHE A 930 -11.19 7.60 -37.08
CA PHE A 930 -9.89 7.08 -36.65
C PHE A 930 -9.84 5.55 -36.81
N LEU A 931 -8.63 4.99 -36.89
CA LEU A 931 -8.45 3.57 -37.20
C LEU A 931 -8.75 2.68 -35.98
N VAL A 932 -7.89 2.70 -34.95
CA VAL A 932 -8.08 1.88 -33.73
C VAL A 932 -8.11 2.74 -32.47
N TYR A 933 -7.21 3.71 -32.32
CA TYR A 933 -7.13 4.51 -31.09
C TYR A 933 -7.20 6.01 -31.36
N GLY A 934 -8.15 6.67 -30.71
CA GLY A 934 -8.31 8.11 -30.75
C GLY A 934 -8.34 8.68 -29.35
N VAL A 935 -7.71 9.84 -29.16
CA VAL A 935 -7.72 10.55 -27.87
C VAL A 935 -8.10 12.01 -28.10
N ALA A 936 -9.18 12.45 -27.45
CA ALA A 936 -9.57 13.85 -27.39
C ALA A 936 -9.07 14.47 -26.08
N ARG A 937 -8.24 15.51 -26.19
CA ARG A 937 -7.65 16.25 -25.07
C ARG A 937 -8.40 17.56 -24.87
N LEU A 938 -8.99 17.73 -23.70
CA LEU A 938 -9.73 18.93 -23.31
C LEU A 938 -8.88 19.71 -22.31
N SER A 939 -8.16 20.72 -22.78
CA SER A 939 -7.38 21.61 -21.92
C SER A 939 -8.32 22.59 -21.22
N MET A 940 -8.30 22.62 -19.89
CA MET A 940 -9.26 23.38 -19.09
C MET A 940 -8.65 24.66 -18.51
N LYS A 941 -9.51 25.66 -18.29
CA LYS A 941 -9.20 26.84 -17.48
C LYS A 941 -10.22 26.97 -16.36
N ALA A 942 -9.78 27.43 -15.19
CA ALA A 942 -10.68 27.78 -14.10
C ALA A 942 -11.62 28.90 -14.57
N ARG A 943 -12.89 28.80 -14.20
CA ARG A 943 -13.84 29.90 -14.39
C ARG A 943 -13.36 31.03 -13.48
N LEU A 944 -12.83 32.11 -14.06
CA LEU A 944 -12.63 33.35 -13.32
C LEU A 944 -13.97 33.68 -12.67
N SER A 945 -13.97 33.93 -11.35
CA SER A 945 -15.14 34.43 -10.63
C SER A 945 -15.44 35.84 -11.11
N GLY A 946 -16.07 35.95 -12.28
CA GLY A 946 -16.44 37.21 -12.91
C GLY A 946 -17.86 37.57 -12.53
N VAL A 947 -17.99 38.57 -11.67
CA VAL A 947 -19.02 39.59 -11.83
C VAL A 947 -18.73 40.24 -13.19
N GLU A 948 -19.23 39.68 -14.28
CA GLU A 948 -19.30 40.28 -15.63
C GLU A 948 -19.80 39.21 -16.62
N ASP A 949 -21.12 38.97 -16.64
CA ASP A 949 -21.82 38.44 -17.83
C ASP A 949 -23.34 38.66 -17.75
N GLU A 950 -23.79 39.70 -17.03
CA GLU A 950 -25.23 40.06 -16.91
C GLU A 950 -25.57 41.44 -17.50
N LYS A 951 -24.68 42.03 -18.31
CA LYS A 951 -24.96 43.29 -19.02
C LYS A 951 -24.56 43.23 -20.50
N LEU A 952 -25.28 42.41 -21.27
CA LEU A 952 -25.51 42.66 -22.70
C LEU A 952 -26.80 41.94 -23.11
N GLY A 953 -27.91 42.64 -22.93
CA GLY A 953 -29.26 42.15 -23.15
C GLY A 953 -30.33 43.14 -22.69
N ARG A 954 -30.18 44.41 -23.08
CA ARG A 954 -31.27 45.39 -23.20
C ARG A 954 -31.02 46.24 -24.43
#